data_AF-A0A660Y4M1-F1
#
_entry.id   AF-A0A660Y4M1-F1
#
_cell.length_a   1.000
_cell.length_b   1.000
_cell.length_c   1.000
_cell.angle_alpha   90.00
_cell.angle_beta   90.00
_cell.angle_gamma   90.00
#
_symmetry.space_group_name_H-M   'P 1'
#
loop_
_entity.id
_entity.type
_entity.pdbx_description
1 polymer ?
#
loop_
_entity_poly.entity_id
_entity_poly.type
_entity_poly.pdbx_seq_one_letter_code
_entity_poly.pdbx_strand_id
1 'polypeptide(L)'
;EFQVTVPVDEGAELEVLSTGEKVPLYCLWPNEVRTPTLPKEGVTGELIYGGKGEFRDFNGKQVEGSIVLMDFGCGLNYINARMLGAKAVIFVDGGVVDRKQAEDKFLRVPVDIPRFWAEDGRRLLELARSGGCTVRLRARMEWKNVRTWNVYGYLPGSDDDLIVLEAYYDAISVVPKLAVGADQACGITALLEVAEVLSRMRPRHPVLFLATSAHFQGLSGISHFLHRHSRESGYFRRRIPEDRRIDFRLFVGLDLSSHDGRTAAFSQGTFFYPTWATDHFVKNTLAPYALKFKSYSDALFPSEPGRYINAITPPKRTWKDFMSAPLGLDSEMVVFVGKHGITLATPYDIRERVDTPLDRPEYVDISNLTKQIRTIAGLISCAALDPGFFPEIKMVIRDEAHDLKGHIYWWDPKKSFTPNVPVPGAIVTYQLPEMKTNCGVRRLMVTMADEKGEFKFENIRQRRGSIEVRAYKLDDEGRITFAPDMGREGNEMYPINVRNDWWELEMMEVLFRCEALSIFDLVDPRYLSALDVLNVLTPDNATPVKYGYTFLPQNASQSQKERDIVVAAVIFGEPGSRLKVLMGTSLFGIKYLLTNAPEDLLTNPISPKDASPEVLERALGEGYKVSEGIVTCPAYKVAKDMWVVDDVRLKTLAKYAVKNERIEELHERARRALVRAKEYKDKLQYDKFVASAREAWGLEARGYPDVKATANDTVRGVVFYFALLLPFSFFLERLLFGFTKITRQVGATAAIFVGVFFVLQFVHPAFSLSRSPYVIFQGFVILAMGMVVLALVVSKFNQEMRKMRRTGSGVYEADVGRVSATVAAINLGINNLRRRPLRAGLTATTLILLTFTVLSFTSVRTFIKFYKLSRPNEPPYQGALIRDRNWRGLQNSVLEYTRSAFEGEAVVSPRSWYMAKTIGDKLFLDFYVPSTGKSSFANGVVGFTPQETEITGLDSLLVAGRWFREGERKVCILPTEMAELVGIRKEDVGKVKIRALGSEFTVIGLIDSKKLNLFKDMDGEKVTPVNTVTEQSRLQKALKENPALQARAPIQAFLHLEAGNVILMPYQYVMDIGGTLRSIAIGRFKREDFIPYIEEFMTRVALTMFVGKGDKVVVYSSLGATSLSGVRNLLVPV
;
A
#
# COMPACT_ATOMS: atom_id res chain seq x y z
N GLU A 1 29.89 9.18 22.43
CA GLU A 1 28.59 9.30 23.10
C GLU A 1 27.64 10.12 22.24
N PHE A 2 26.37 9.75 22.18
CA PHE A 2 25.27 10.49 21.54
C PHE A 2 23.91 10.05 22.12
N GLN A 3 22.83 10.73 21.75
CA GLN A 3 21.48 10.39 22.17
C GLN A 3 20.67 9.80 21.02
N VAL A 4 19.79 8.85 21.33
CA VAL A 4 18.81 8.29 20.41
C VAL A 4 17.43 8.23 21.07
N THR A 5 16.38 8.49 20.32
CA THR A 5 15.00 8.41 20.81
C THR A 5 14.44 7.01 20.55
N VAL A 6 14.09 6.28 21.60
CA VAL A 6 13.62 4.89 21.51
C VAL A 6 12.40 4.65 22.42
N PRO A 7 11.54 3.67 22.10
CA PRO A 7 10.48 3.26 23.01
C PRO A 7 11.04 2.37 24.12
N VAL A 8 10.74 2.70 25.37
CA VAL A 8 11.18 1.97 26.57
C VAL A 8 9.98 1.32 27.23
N ASP A 9 9.98 -0.01 27.31
CA ASP A 9 8.99 -0.80 28.03
C ASP A 9 9.25 -0.76 29.55
N GLU A 10 8.33 -0.16 30.28
CA GLU A 10 8.38 -0.03 31.76
C GLU A 10 7.65 -1.17 32.47
N GLY A 11 7.03 -2.08 31.71
CA GLY A 11 6.36 -3.27 32.21
C GLY A 11 4.89 -3.33 31.79
N ALA A 12 4.41 -4.57 31.63
CA ALA A 12 3.00 -4.89 31.48
C ALA A 12 2.64 -6.12 32.33
N GLU A 13 1.41 -6.15 32.82
CA GLU A 13 0.87 -7.28 33.57
C GLU A 13 -0.59 -7.53 33.22
N LEU A 14 -0.98 -8.80 33.29
CA LEU A 14 -2.36 -9.26 33.30
C LEU A 14 -2.69 -9.79 34.68
N GLU A 15 -3.80 -9.32 35.26
CA GLU A 15 -4.36 -9.81 36.52
C GLU A 15 -5.67 -10.54 36.25
N VAL A 16 -5.77 -11.80 36.68
CA VAL A 16 -7.01 -12.58 36.67
C VAL A 16 -7.87 -12.17 37.87
N LEU A 17 -9.02 -11.53 37.64
CA LEU A 17 -9.77 -10.88 38.72
C LEU A 17 -10.39 -11.87 39.72
N SER A 18 -10.68 -13.10 39.30
CA SER A 18 -11.27 -14.13 40.17
C SER A 18 -10.25 -14.75 41.14
N THR A 19 -8.98 -14.82 40.77
CA THR A 19 -7.93 -15.49 41.55
C THR A 19 -6.87 -14.54 42.11
N GLY A 20 -6.76 -13.33 41.56
CA GLY A 20 -5.65 -12.41 41.80
C GLY A 20 -4.33 -12.85 41.16
N GLU A 21 -4.34 -13.91 40.34
CA GLU A 21 -3.17 -14.43 39.64
C GLU A 21 -2.64 -13.37 38.65
N LYS A 22 -1.33 -13.12 38.68
CA LYS A 22 -0.66 -12.16 37.81
C LYS A 22 0.24 -12.85 36.82
N VAL A 23 0.12 -12.48 35.55
CA VAL A 23 0.95 -12.97 34.45
C VAL A 23 1.74 -11.78 33.86
N PRO A 24 3.08 -11.84 33.83
CA PRO A 24 3.88 -10.79 33.21
C PRO A 24 3.66 -10.77 31.70
N LEU A 25 3.58 -9.57 31.15
CA LEU A 25 3.45 -9.32 29.73
C LEU A 25 4.53 -8.32 29.29
N TYR A 26 4.78 -8.27 28.00
CA TYR A 26 5.73 -7.34 27.40
C TYR A 26 5.07 -6.52 26.31
N CYS A 27 5.35 -5.23 26.26
CA CYS A 27 4.82 -4.34 25.24
C CYS A 27 5.44 -4.64 23.88
N LEU A 28 4.63 -4.64 22.81
CA LEU A 28 5.15 -4.67 21.44
C LEU A 28 5.60 -3.28 20.97
N TRP A 29 6.40 -3.26 19.90
CA TRP A 29 6.86 -2.05 19.23
C TRP A 29 5.67 -1.12 18.88
N PRO A 30 5.81 0.21 19.06
CA PRO A 30 4.74 1.17 18.76
C PRO A 30 4.21 1.09 17.32
N ASN A 31 2.94 1.44 17.15
CA ASN A 31 2.39 1.79 15.84
C ASN A 31 2.79 3.23 15.55
N GLU A 32 3.72 3.46 14.62
CA GLU A 32 4.39 4.76 14.45
C GLU A 32 4.82 5.34 15.82
N VAL A 33 4.20 6.41 16.30
CA VAL A 33 4.47 6.99 17.64
C VAL A 33 3.55 6.47 18.75
N ARG A 34 2.41 5.84 18.43
CA ARG A 34 1.43 5.36 19.43
C ARG A 34 1.94 4.10 20.13
N THR A 35 2.31 4.27 21.39
CA THR A 35 2.77 3.19 22.28
C THR A 35 1.59 2.32 22.76
N PRO A 36 1.81 1.05 23.14
CA PRO A 36 0.78 0.17 23.72
C PRO A 36 0.46 0.50 25.19
N THR A 37 0.68 1.75 25.61
CA THR A 37 0.36 2.23 26.96
C THR A 37 -1.15 2.23 27.19
N LEU A 38 -1.53 1.74 28.37
CA LEU A 38 -2.92 1.71 28.85
C LEU A 38 -3.17 2.81 29.89
N PRO A 39 -4.44 3.20 30.13
CA PRO A 39 -4.82 4.08 31.24
C PRO A 39 -4.30 3.64 32.60
N LYS A 40 -4.26 4.55 33.58
CA LYS A 40 -3.63 4.26 34.89
C LYS A 40 -4.34 3.15 35.66
N GLU A 41 -5.66 3.13 35.61
CA GLU A 41 -6.54 2.11 36.17
C GLU A 41 -6.42 0.74 35.46
N GLY A 42 -5.89 0.74 34.23
CA GLY A 42 -5.82 -0.43 33.37
C GLY A 42 -7.12 -0.69 32.60
N VAL A 43 -7.09 -1.69 31.73
CA VAL A 43 -8.24 -2.07 30.91
C VAL A 43 -8.77 -3.43 31.35
N THR A 44 -10.08 -3.52 31.60
CA THR A 44 -10.75 -4.77 32.00
C THR A 44 -11.62 -5.32 30.88
N GLY A 45 -11.63 -6.64 30.70
CA GLY A 45 -12.46 -7.36 29.73
C GLY A 45 -12.41 -8.87 29.94
N GLU A 46 -13.32 -9.60 29.29
CA GLU A 46 -13.25 -11.07 29.24
C GLU A 46 -12.06 -11.51 28.36
N LEU A 47 -11.31 -12.52 28.82
CA LEU A 47 -10.21 -13.11 28.07
C LEU A 47 -10.74 -14.19 27.12
N ILE A 48 -10.59 -13.99 25.81
CA ILE A 48 -11.03 -14.94 24.79
C ILE A 48 -9.87 -15.41 23.91
N TYR A 49 -9.89 -16.67 23.47
CA TYR A 49 -8.90 -17.18 22.51
C TYR A 49 -9.36 -16.94 21.07
N GLY A 50 -8.62 -16.16 20.31
CA GLY A 50 -8.91 -15.77 18.92
C GLY A 50 -8.16 -16.56 17.85
N GLY A 51 -7.40 -17.61 18.19
CA GLY A 51 -6.67 -18.42 17.21
C GLY A 51 -5.75 -17.59 16.31
N LYS A 52 -5.91 -17.74 14.99
CA LYS A 52 -5.18 -16.98 13.96
C LYS A 52 -5.90 -15.68 13.58
N GLY A 53 -6.97 -15.31 14.26
CA GLY A 53 -7.70 -14.06 14.04
C GLY A 53 -8.59 -14.04 12.80
N GLU A 54 -8.90 -15.21 12.24
CA GLU A 54 -9.89 -15.27 11.17
C GLU A 54 -11.28 -14.99 11.76
N PHE A 55 -12.22 -14.43 10.98
CA PHE A 55 -13.53 -14.06 11.52
C PHE A 55 -14.29 -15.24 12.13
N ARG A 56 -14.07 -16.46 11.61
CA ARG A 56 -14.64 -17.69 12.19
C ARG A 56 -14.10 -18.03 13.57
N ASP A 57 -12.87 -17.62 13.90
CA ASP A 57 -12.26 -17.90 15.21
C ASP A 57 -12.97 -17.13 16.33
N PHE A 58 -13.68 -16.05 15.98
CA PHE A 58 -14.46 -15.23 16.90
C PHE A 58 -15.92 -15.68 17.04
N ASN A 59 -16.40 -16.62 16.21
CA ASN A 59 -17.79 -17.05 16.24
C ASN A 59 -18.20 -17.59 17.61
N GLY A 60 -19.36 -17.14 18.10
CA GLY A 60 -19.90 -17.51 19.41
C GLY A 60 -19.24 -16.83 20.61
N LYS A 61 -18.32 -15.87 20.40
CA LYS A 61 -17.60 -15.16 21.48
C LYS A 61 -17.97 -13.67 21.46
N GLN A 62 -18.09 -13.04 22.62
CA GLN A 62 -18.32 -11.60 22.70
C GLN A 62 -16.98 -10.85 22.53
N VAL A 63 -16.67 -10.38 21.31
CA VAL A 63 -15.39 -9.70 21.04
C VAL A 63 -15.37 -8.24 21.51
N GLU A 64 -16.49 -7.53 21.35
CA GLU A 64 -16.61 -6.13 21.75
C GLU A 64 -16.37 -5.99 23.26
N GLY A 65 -15.35 -5.22 23.64
CA GLY A 65 -14.96 -5.01 25.03
C GLY A 65 -14.04 -6.08 25.63
N SER A 66 -13.71 -7.14 24.89
CA SER A 66 -12.85 -8.25 25.35
C SER A 66 -11.35 -7.96 25.25
N ILE A 67 -10.55 -8.86 25.83
CA ILE A 67 -9.10 -8.95 25.66
C ILE A 67 -8.82 -10.26 24.93
N VAL A 68 -8.14 -10.19 23.78
CA VAL A 68 -8.03 -11.33 22.86
C VAL A 68 -6.63 -11.92 22.91
N LEU A 69 -6.55 -13.22 23.22
CA LEU A 69 -5.32 -14.02 23.11
C LEU A 69 -5.22 -14.61 21.70
N MET A 70 -4.11 -14.40 21.01
CA MET A 70 -3.93 -14.80 19.60
C MET A 70 -2.56 -15.42 19.36
N ASP A 71 -2.49 -16.31 18.36
CA ASP A 71 -1.23 -16.88 17.92
C ASP A 71 -0.38 -15.78 17.23
N PHE A 72 0.92 -15.70 17.53
CA PHE A 72 1.81 -14.71 16.90
C PHE A 72 1.86 -14.83 15.37
N GLY A 73 1.74 -16.05 14.86
CA GLY A 73 1.68 -16.38 13.43
C GLY A 73 0.39 -16.00 12.70
N CYS A 74 -0.38 -15.03 13.21
CA CYS A 74 -1.65 -14.59 12.62
C CYS A 74 -1.52 -13.59 11.45
N GLY A 75 -0.31 -13.21 11.05
CA GLY A 75 -0.09 -12.09 10.11
C GLY A 75 -0.71 -10.79 10.65
N LEU A 76 -1.53 -10.14 9.83
CA LEU A 76 -2.26 -8.90 10.14
C LEU A 76 -3.65 -9.14 10.74
N ASN A 77 -4.10 -10.39 10.88
CA ASN A 77 -5.47 -10.72 11.30
C ASN A 77 -5.81 -10.24 12.73
N TYR A 78 -4.83 -9.87 13.56
CA TYR A 78 -5.09 -9.25 14.87
C TYR A 78 -5.87 -7.93 14.76
N ILE A 79 -5.84 -7.29 13.58
CA ILE A 79 -6.64 -6.11 13.29
C ILE A 79 -8.14 -6.44 13.30
N ASN A 80 -8.52 -7.67 12.93
CA ASN A 80 -9.93 -8.11 12.96
C ASN A 80 -10.49 -8.06 14.38
N ALA A 81 -9.72 -8.49 15.39
CA ALA A 81 -10.10 -8.40 16.79
C ALA A 81 -10.40 -6.94 17.18
N ARG A 82 -9.51 -6.01 16.81
CA ARG A 82 -9.68 -4.58 17.08
C ARG A 82 -10.89 -3.98 16.35
N MET A 83 -11.11 -4.36 15.08
CA MET A 83 -12.27 -3.95 14.28
C MET A 83 -13.60 -4.41 14.87
N LEU A 84 -13.62 -5.55 15.56
CA LEU A 84 -14.78 -6.09 16.26
C LEU A 84 -14.95 -5.54 17.68
N GLY A 85 -14.09 -4.60 18.11
CA GLY A 85 -14.21 -3.89 19.39
C GLY A 85 -13.38 -4.47 20.54
N ALA A 86 -12.44 -5.38 20.28
CA ALA A 86 -11.49 -5.80 21.31
C ALA A 86 -10.70 -4.59 21.85
N LYS A 87 -10.40 -4.61 23.15
CA LYS A 87 -9.66 -3.52 23.81
C LYS A 87 -8.13 -3.71 23.73
N ALA A 88 -7.66 -4.96 23.65
CA ALA A 88 -6.25 -5.31 23.54
C ALA A 88 -6.06 -6.70 22.93
N VAL A 89 -4.85 -6.94 22.39
CA VAL A 89 -4.42 -8.24 21.88
C VAL A 89 -3.18 -8.72 22.63
N ILE A 90 -3.16 -9.98 23.04
CA ILE A 90 -2.01 -10.65 23.66
C ILE A 90 -1.57 -11.76 22.73
N PHE A 91 -0.31 -11.75 22.31
CA PHE A 91 0.28 -12.77 21.47
C PHE A 91 0.96 -13.86 22.29
N VAL A 92 0.81 -15.09 21.84
CA VAL A 92 1.50 -16.29 22.36
C VAL A 92 2.21 -17.01 21.23
N ASP A 93 3.20 -17.82 21.58
CA ASP A 93 3.86 -18.71 20.63
C ASP A 93 2.89 -19.83 20.19
N GLY A 94 2.34 -19.70 18.98
CA GLY A 94 1.52 -20.71 18.31
C GLY A 94 2.33 -21.63 17.39
N GLY A 95 3.66 -21.67 17.53
CA GLY A 95 4.60 -22.43 16.70
C GLY A 95 5.16 -21.66 15.50
N VAL A 96 4.78 -20.40 15.31
CA VAL A 96 5.29 -19.53 14.24
C VAL A 96 5.60 -18.15 14.80
N VAL A 97 6.88 -17.93 15.12
CA VAL A 97 7.44 -16.66 15.55
C VAL A 97 8.66 -16.40 14.68
N ASP A 98 8.43 -15.72 13.56
CA ASP A 98 9.47 -15.36 12.61
C ASP A 98 9.47 -13.85 12.33
N ARG A 99 10.55 -13.40 11.68
CA ARG A 99 10.79 -12.01 11.32
C ARG A 99 9.64 -11.40 10.51
N LYS A 100 9.08 -12.13 9.54
CA LYS A 100 7.99 -11.58 8.72
C LYS A 100 6.73 -11.38 9.55
N GLN A 101 6.46 -12.29 10.48
CA GLN A 101 5.37 -12.13 11.43
C GLN A 101 5.60 -10.94 12.37
N ALA A 102 6.83 -10.72 12.84
CA ALA A 102 7.22 -9.56 13.64
C ALA A 102 7.03 -8.23 12.87
N GLU A 103 7.43 -8.18 11.60
CA GLU A 103 7.20 -7.04 10.72
C GLU A 103 5.70 -6.68 10.62
N ASP A 104 4.80 -7.67 10.67
CA ASP A 104 3.36 -7.43 10.63
C ASP A 104 2.78 -6.96 11.97
N LYS A 105 3.51 -7.06 13.09
CA LYS A 105 3.00 -6.63 14.41
C LYS A 105 3.17 -5.15 14.72
N PHE A 106 3.67 -4.34 13.78
CA PHE A 106 3.66 -2.87 13.88
C PHE A 106 3.25 -2.22 12.55
N LEU A 107 2.63 -1.04 12.66
CA LEU A 107 2.05 -0.30 11.56
C LEU A 107 2.71 1.08 11.41
N ARG A 108 2.61 1.64 10.20
CA ARG A 108 3.20 2.94 9.82
C ARG A 108 2.31 4.15 10.12
N VAL A 109 1.24 3.90 10.86
CA VAL A 109 0.23 4.89 11.24
C VAL A 109 0.03 4.76 12.74
N PRO A 110 -0.33 5.83 13.47
CA PRO A 110 -0.29 5.85 14.91
C PRO A 110 -1.59 5.31 15.52
N VAL A 111 -2.02 4.16 15.01
CA VAL A 111 -3.31 3.56 15.32
C VAL A 111 -3.30 2.90 16.69
N ASP A 112 -4.37 3.10 17.45
CA ASP A 112 -4.49 2.61 18.82
C ASP A 112 -4.90 1.14 18.87
N ILE A 113 -3.89 0.27 18.89
CA ILE A 113 -4.03 -1.18 19.04
C ILE A 113 -3.05 -1.63 20.14
N PRO A 114 -3.49 -1.66 21.41
CA PRO A 114 -2.67 -2.18 22.49
C PRO A 114 -2.34 -3.66 22.25
N ARG A 115 -1.04 -3.98 22.20
CA ARG A 115 -0.52 -5.30 21.85
C ARG A 115 0.58 -5.72 22.82
N PHE A 116 0.48 -6.96 23.28
CA PHE A 116 1.38 -7.52 24.26
C PHE A 116 1.89 -8.90 23.85
N TRP A 117 3.06 -9.28 24.36
CA TRP A 117 3.64 -10.61 24.22
C TRP A 117 3.63 -11.30 25.58
N ALA A 118 3.19 -12.56 25.60
CA ALA A 118 3.29 -13.45 26.75
C ALA A 118 4.35 -14.52 26.46
N GLU A 119 5.41 -14.56 27.26
CA GLU A 119 6.51 -15.52 27.08
C GLU A 119 6.06 -16.96 27.37
N ASP A 120 5.30 -17.18 28.45
CA ASP A 120 4.60 -18.45 28.71
C ASP A 120 3.08 -18.27 28.56
N GLY A 121 2.57 -18.61 27.37
CA GLY A 121 1.16 -18.48 27.04
C GLY A 121 0.26 -19.63 27.52
N ARG A 122 0.81 -20.73 28.05
CA ARG A 122 0.03 -21.96 28.32
C ARG A 122 -1.12 -21.72 29.29
N ARG A 123 -0.82 -21.02 30.39
CA ARG A 123 -1.82 -20.68 31.40
C ARG A 123 -2.90 -19.75 30.87
N LEU A 124 -2.52 -18.75 30.07
CA LEU A 124 -3.48 -17.84 29.42
C LEU A 124 -4.37 -18.58 28.42
N LEU A 125 -3.81 -19.54 27.67
CA LEU A 125 -4.56 -20.39 26.75
C LEU A 125 -5.59 -21.27 27.48
N GLU A 126 -5.21 -21.86 28.62
CA GLU A 126 -6.14 -22.62 29.48
C GLU A 126 -7.31 -21.74 29.94
N LEU A 127 -6.99 -20.57 30.51
CA LEU A 127 -7.99 -19.62 31.00
C LEU A 127 -8.92 -19.14 29.87
N ALA A 128 -8.36 -18.76 28.73
CA ALA A 128 -9.11 -18.27 27.58
C ALA A 128 -10.01 -19.35 26.94
N ARG A 129 -9.61 -20.63 27.01
CA ARG A 129 -10.41 -21.77 26.52
C ARG A 129 -11.49 -22.21 27.49
N SER A 130 -11.25 -22.06 28.80
CA SER A 130 -12.26 -22.38 29.83
C SER A 130 -13.45 -21.42 29.81
N GLY A 131 -13.26 -20.19 29.31
CA GLY A 131 -14.31 -19.17 29.20
C GLY A 131 -14.66 -18.48 30.51
N GLY A 132 -15.34 -17.33 30.46
CA GLY A 132 -15.82 -16.61 31.64
C GLY A 132 -14.72 -15.99 32.52
N CYS A 133 -13.48 -15.93 32.03
CA CYS A 133 -12.35 -15.37 32.75
C CYS A 133 -12.28 -13.85 32.51
N THR A 134 -12.54 -13.04 33.53
CA THR A 134 -12.35 -11.59 33.46
C THR A 134 -10.95 -11.21 33.91
N VAL A 135 -10.25 -10.41 33.10
CA VAL A 135 -8.88 -10.00 33.37
C VAL A 135 -8.72 -8.49 33.30
N ARG A 136 -7.73 -7.96 34.02
CA ARG A 136 -7.32 -6.56 33.97
C ARG A 136 -5.89 -6.46 33.44
N LEU A 137 -5.69 -5.62 32.43
CA LEU A 137 -4.38 -5.30 31.86
C LEU A 137 -3.87 -3.95 32.33
N ARG A 138 -2.58 -3.89 32.66
CA ARG A 138 -1.84 -2.66 32.91
C ARG A 138 -0.55 -2.70 32.11
N ALA A 139 -0.20 -1.59 31.46
CA ALA A 139 1.02 -1.51 30.66
C ALA A 139 1.48 -0.06 30.52
N ARG A 140 2.80 0.15 30.52
CA ARG A 140 3.45 1.44 30.29
C ARG A 140 4.63 1.31 29.34
N MET A 141 4.64 2.14 28.31
CA MET A 141 5.75 2.34 27.40
C MET A 141 5.85 3.82 27.01
N GLU A 142 7.06 4.36 27.08
CA GLU A 142 7.34 5.77 26.79
C GLU A 142 8.44 5.91 25.76
N TRP A 143 8.35 6.94 24.93
CA TRP A 143 9.50 7.37 24.12
C TRP A 143 10.47 8.15 24.98
N LYS A 144 11.75 7.78 24.96
CA LYS A 144 12.80 8.43 25.76
C LYS A 144 14.04 8.69 24.92
N ASN A 145 14.70 9.82 25.18
CA ASN A 145 16.07 10.05 24.73
C ASN A 145 17.02 9.27 25.63
N VAL A 146 17.64 8.23 25.09
CA VAL A 146 18.62 7.41 25.81
C VAL A 146 20.02 7.72 25.30
N ARG A 147 20.99 7.71 26.21
CA ARG A 147 22.41 7.88 25.88
C ARG A 147 22.98 6.55 25.39
N THR A 148 23.77 6.60 24.33
CA THR A 148 24.51 5.45 23.81
C THR A 148 25.89 5.87 23.27
N TRP A 149 26.71 4.90 22.85
CA TRP A 149 28.10 5.10 22.46
C TRP A 149 28.46 4.35 21.18
N ASN A 150 29.22 5.02 20.31
CA ASN A 150 30.10 4.31 19.40
C ASN A 150 31.45 4.19 20.08
N VAL A 151 32.05 3.00 20.04
CA VAL A 151 33.34 2.70 20.66
C VAL A 151 34.32 2.40 19.55
N TYR A 152 35.50 3.00 19.56
CA TYR A 152 36.52 2.68 18.57
C TYR A 152 37.93 2.68 19.17
N GLY A 153 38.81 1.87 18.56
CA GLY A 153 40.20 1.73 18.94
C GLY A 153 41.10 1.60 17.71
N TYR A 154 42.36 2.03 17.84
CA TYR A 154 43.34 2.04 16.75
C TYR A 154 44.41 0.97 16.95
N LEU A 155 44.71 0.26 15.88
CA LEU A 155 45.95 -0.49 15.70
C LEU A 155 46.82 0.28 14.71
N PRO A 156 47.94 0.89 15.17
CA PRO A 156 48.79 1.70 14.30
C PRO A 156 49.47 0.84 13.23
N GLY A 157 49.61 1.43 12.05
CA GLY A 157 50.35 0.88 10.92
C GLY A 157 51.68 1.62 10.69
N SER A 158 52.39 1.23 9.63
CA SER A 158 53.58 1.93 9.16
C SER A 158 53.30 3.05 8.16
N ASP A 159 52.08 3.14 7.61
CA ASP A 159 51.61 4.25 6.78
C ASP A 159 50.29 4.84 7.31
N ASP A 160 49.72 5.81 6.58
CA ASP A 160 48.52 6.58 7.01
C ASP A 160 47.23 6.11 6.33
N ASP A 161 47.28 5.12 5.42
CA ASP A 161 46.10 4.69 4.66
C ASP A 161 45.20 3.78 5.52
N LEU A 162 44.29 4.41 6.26
CA LEU A 162 43.45 3.78 7.28
C LEU A 162 42.33 2.89 6.72
N ILE A 163 42.21 1.67 7.27
CA ILE A 163 41.07 0.76 7.13
C ILE A 163 40.18 0.86 8.37
N VAL A 164 38.87 1.06 8.20
CA VAL A 164 37.90 0.93 9.28
C VAL A 164 37.24 -0.45 9.19
N LEU A 165 37.33 -1.24 10.25
CA LEU A 165 36.58 -2.48 10.41
C LEU A 165 35.47 -2.25 11.44
N GLU A 166 34.22 -2.46 11.05
CA GLU A 166 33.05 -2.06 11.84
C GLU A 166 32.08 -3.22 12.07
N ALA A 167 31.43 -3.23 13.23
CA ALA A 167 30.24 -4.02 13.50
C ALA A 167 29.34 -3.30 14.52
N TYR A 168 28.03 -3.45 14.38
CA TYR A 168 27.10 -2.97 15.40
C TYR A 168 27.00 -3.94 16.59
N TYR A 169 26.70 -3.41 17.78
CA TYR A 169 26.55 -4.20 19.01
C TYR A 169 25.17 -4.07 19.68
N ASP A 170 24.27 -3.21 19.18
CA ASP A 170 22.87 -3.20 19.60
C ASP A 170 22.07 -4.33 18.95
N ALA A 171 20.87 -4.60 19.48
CA ALA A 171 19.96 -5.61 18.99
C ALA A 171 18.53 -5.07 18.89
N ILE A 172 17.71 -5.71 18.05
CA ILE A 172 16.29 -5.38 17.90
C ILE A 172 15.39 -6.58 18.16
N SER A 173 14.21 -6.27 18.70
CA SER A 173 13.07 -7.16 18.81
C SER A 173 11.80 -6.32 18.70
N VAL A 174 10.76 -6.89 18.08
CA VAL A 174 9.42 -6.31 18.09
C VAL A 174 8.83 -6.28 19.50
N VAL A 175 9.44 -6.97 20.45
CA VAL A 175 9.18 -6.88 21.90
C VAL A 175 10.41 -6.21 22.53
N PRO A 176 10.47 -4.87 22.64
CA PRO A 176 11.72 -4.14 22.95
C PRO A 176 12.43 -4.61 24.23
N LYS A 177 11.68 -5.05 25.24
CA LYS A 177 12.24 -5.57 26.50
C LYS A 177 12.98 -6.90 26.34
N LEU A 178 12.66 -7.67 25.30
CA LEU A 178 13.22 -9.00 24.99
C LEU A 178 14.03 -8.94 23.68
N ALA A 179 14.96 -7.99 23.59
CA ALA A 179 15.92 -7.88 22.49
C ALA A 179 17.24 -8.59 22.86
N VAL A 180 17.22 -9.93 22.95
CA VAL A 180 18.39 -10.74 23.33
C VAL A 180 19.50 -10.65 22.27
N GLY A 181 19.15 -10.76 20.98
CA GLY A 181 20.06 -10.47 19.87
C GLY A 181 21.18 -11.47 19.65
N ALA A 182 20.96 -12.77 19.89
CA ALA A 182 22.03 -13.75 19.85
C ALA A 182 22.67 -13.93 18.46
N ASP A 183 21.86 -14.10 17.41
CA ASP A 183 22.36 -14.20 16.03
C ASP A 183 22.85 -12.82 15.53
N GLN A 184 22.21 -11.73 15.98
CA GLN A 184 22.63 -10.35 15.70
C GLN A 184 24.03 -10.02 16.26
N ALA A 185 24.44 -10.68 17.35
CA ALA A 185 25.76 -10.50 17.95
C ALA A 185 26.91 -11.15 17.16
N CYS A 186 26.63 -11.89 16.08
CA CYS A 186 27.66 -12.54 15.26
C CYS A 186 28.69 -11.53 14.69
N GLY A 187 28.23 -10.35 14.26
CA GLY A 187 29.09 -9.31 13.71
C GLY A 187 30.08 -8.75 14.73
N ILE A 188 29.60 -8.33 15.91
CA ILE A 188 30.46 -7.81 16.98
C ILE A 188 31.40 -8.88 17.54
N THR A 189 30.95 -10.14 17.62
CA THR A 189 31.82 -11.26 17.99
C THR A 189 32.97 -11.39 16.99
N ALA A 190 32.68 -11.32 15.69
CA ALA A 190 33.71 -11.35 14.66
C ALA A 190 34.67 -10.16 14.75
N LEU A 191 34.17 -8.95 15.02
CA LEU A 191 35.01 -7.77 15.19
C LEU A 191 36.03 -7.95 16.31
N LEU A 192 35.59 -8.44 17.47
CA LEU A 192 36.45 -8.65 18.65
C LEU A 192 37.52 -9.73 18.39
N GLU A 193 37.14 -10.86 17.81
CA GLU A 193 38.06 -11.95 17.46
C GLU A 193 39.09 -11.51 16.41
N VAL A 194 38.66 -10.76 15.38
CA VAL A 194 39.56 -10.22 14.36
C VAL A 194 40.50 -9.19 14.97
N ALA A 195 40.04 -8.34 15.89
CA ALA A 195 40.88 -7.39 16.61
C ALA A 195 41.96 -8.10 17.44
N GLU A 196 41.60 -9.19 18.13
CA GLU A 196 42.58 -10.00 18.87
C GLU A 196 43.65 -10.57 17.95
N VAL A 197 43.26 -11.15 16.80
CA VAL A 197 44.20 -11.71 15.82
C VAL A 197 45.12 -10.62 15.27
N LEU A 198 44.58 -9.47 14.87
CA LEU A 198 45.37 -8.37 14.31
C LEU A 198 46.29 -7.70 15.33
N SER A 199 45.94 -7.68 16.61
CA SER A 199 46.80 -7.12 17.67
C SER A 199 48.15 -7.82 17.80
N ARG A 200 48.24 -9.07 17.32
CA ARG A 200 49.46 -9.90 17.37
C ARG A 200 50.38 -9.67 16.17
N MET A 201 49.96 -8.85 15.20
CA MET A 201 50.74 -8.49 14.02
C MET A 201 51.07 -6.99 14.01
N ARG A 202 52.08 -6.62 13.22
CA ARG A 202 52.39 -5.22 12.91
C ARG A 202 51.86 -4.92 11.51
N PRO A 203 50.65 -4.35 11.37
CA PRO A 203 50.09 -4.10 10.06
C PRO A 203 50.85 -2.96 9.36
N ARG A 204 50.81 -2.97 8.04
CA ARG A 204 51.30 -1.84 7.24
C ARG A 204 50.29 -0.70 7.26
N HIS A 205 49.04 -1.02 6.93
CA HIS A 205 47.93 -0.08 6.95
C HIS A 205 47.30 -0.05 8.35
N PRO A 206 47.11 1.13 8.96
CA PRO A 206 46.47 1.22 10.27
C PRO A 206 45.03 0.71 10.17
N VAL A 207 44.54 0.12 11.26
CA VAL A 207 43.17 -0.40 11.36
C VAL A 207 42.47 0.26 12.53
N LEU A 208 41.29 0.82 12.28
CA LEU A 208 40.37 1.31 13.30
C LEU A 208 39.25 0.28 13.45
N PHE A 209 39.13 -0.29 14.65
CA PHE A 209 38.01 -1.14 15.03
C PHE A 209 36.88 -0.26 15.56
N LEU A 210 35.70 -0.32 14.94
CA LEU A 210 34.54 0.52 15.29
C LEU A 210 33.37 -0.38 15.69
N ALA A 211 32.92 -0.26 16.93
CA ALA A 211 31.69 -0.86 17.41
C ALA A 211 30.59 0.22 17.47
N THR A 212 29.56 0.13 16.61
CA THR A 212 28.47 1.10 16.55
C THR A 212 27.25 0.66 17.37
N SER A 213 26.48 1.62 17.87
CA SER A 213 25.19 1.37 18.52
C SER A 213 24.05 1.99 17.73
N ALA A 214 22.80 1.63 18.04
CA ALA A 214 21.61 2.15 17.37
C ALA A 214 21.62 1.92 15.84
N HIS A 215 22.19 0.79 15.39
CA HIS A 215 22.06 0.31 14.01
C HIS A 215 20.60 0.17 13.61
N PHE A 216 19.79 -0.44 14.49
CA PHE A 216 18.38 -0.69 14.20
C PHE A 216 17.49 0.56 14.26
N GLN A 217 17.99 1.69 14.75
CA GLN A 217 17.30 2.99 14.74
C GLN A 217 17.68 3.82 13.51
N GLY A 218 17.51 3.26 12.31
CA GLY A 218 17.80 3.96 11.05
C GLY A 218 19.29 4.25 10.83
N LEU A 219 20.16 3.31 11.20
CA LEU A 219 21.61 3.39 11.08
C LEU A 219 22.20 4.59 11.86
N SER A 220 21.63 4.90 13.03
CA SER A 220 21.95 6.13 13.77
C SER A 220 23.38 6.14 14.32
N GLY A 221 23.93 4.99 14.72
CA GLY A 221 25.33 4.88 15.17
C GLY A 221 26.33 5.33 14.13
N ILE A 222 26.36 4.61 12.99
CA ILE A 222 27.28 4.94 11.91
C ILE A 222 27.02 6.35 11.36
N SER A 223 25.76 6.77 11.27
CA SER A 223 25.40 8.12 10.83
C SER A 223 26.03 9.19 11.73
N HIS A 224 25.88 9.06 13.06
CA HIS A 224 26.48 10.00 14.01
C HIS A 224 28.02 9.96 13.95
N PHE A 225 28.63 8.78 13.79
CA PHE A 225 30.09 8.67 13.61
C PHE A 225 30.57 9.46 12.39
N LEU A 226 29.92 9.27 11.24
CA LEU A 226 30.28 9.95 9.99
C LEU A 226 30.04 11.45 10.06
N HIS A 227 28.92 11.89 10.65
CA HIS A 227 28.63 13.31 10.88
C HIS A 227 29.73 13.98 11.70
N ARG A 228 30.15 13.32 12.78
CA ARG A 228 31.13 13.85 13.73
C ARG A 228 32.56 13.83 13.22
N HIS A 229 32.94 12.83 12.41
CA HIS A 229 34.34 12.54 12.12
C HIS A 229 34.72 12.54 10.64
N SER A 230 33.79 12.22 9.73
CA SER A 230 34.14 11.75 8.38
C SER A 230 33.12 12.12 7.30
N ARG A 231 32.98 13.40 6.99
CA ARG A 231 32.19 13.91 5.84
C ARG A 231 33.10 14.32 4.67
N GLU A 232 32.71 14.00 3.43
CA GLU A 232 33.47 14.36 2.23
C GLU A 232 33.07 15.72 1.65
N SER A 233 31.82 16.17 1.86
CA SER A 233 31.43 17.47 1.35
C SER A 233 32.28 18.58 1.97
N GLY A 234 32.75 19.53 1.14
CA GLY A 234 33.51 20.66 1.64
C GLY A 234 32.72 21.51 2.66
N TYR A 235 31.38 21.49 2.59
CA TYR A 235 30.51 22.18 3.54
C TYR A 235 30.64 21.62 4.96
N PHE A 236 30.47 20.31 5.11
CA PHE A 236 30.51 19.64 6.41
C PHE A 236 31.94 19.42 6.89
N ARG A 237 32.86 19.02 6.00
CA ARG A 237 34.26 18.77 6.34
C ARG A 237 34.94 19.97 7.02
N ARG A 238 34.68 21.20 6.55
CA ARG A 238 35.21 22.43 7.16
C ARG A 238 34.64 22.73 8.56
N ARG A 239 33.47 22.17 8.90
CA ARG A 239 32.83 22.32 10.21
C ARG A 239 33.24 21.24 11.21
N ILE A 240 33.88 20.17 10.75
CA ILE A 240 34.48 19.16 11.61
C ILE A 240 35.85 19.69 12.09
N PRO A 241 36.07 19.85 13.41
CA PRO A 241 37.37 20.22 13.97
C PRO A 241 38.46 19.24 13.53
N GLU A 242 39.66 19.74 13.23
CA GLU A 242 40.73 18.93 12.63
C GLU A 242 41.17 17.77 13.53
N ASP A 243 41.21 17.98 14.85
CA ASP A 243 41.51 16.98 15.87
C ASP A 243 40.47 15.86 15.96
N ARG A 244 39.27 16.09 15.41
CA ARG A 244 38.17 15.10 15.38
C ARG A 244 38.04 14.41 14.03
N ARG A 245 38.79 14.84 12.99
CA ARG A 245 38.68 14.23 11.67
C ARG A 245 39.29 12.83 11.69
N ILE A 246 38.55 11.87 11.14
CA ILE A 246 39.03 10.52 10.89
C ILE A 246 38.96 10.29 9.38
N ASP A 247 40.10 10.38 8.72
CA ASP A 247 40.21 10.12 7.29
C ASP A 247 40.62 8.68 7.05
N PHE A 248 39.69 7.90 6.49
CA PHE A 248 39.91 6.51 6.11
C PHE A 248 39.71 6.31 4.61
N ARG A 249 40.40 5.30 4.07
CA ARG A 249 40.37 4.91 2.66
C ARG A 249 39.31 3.87 2.34
N LEU A 250 39.04 2.96 3.27
CA LEU A 250 38.04 1.92 3.13
C LEU A 250 37.37 1.62 4.47
N PHE A 251 36.06 1.54 4.44
CA PHE A 251 35.24 0.99 5.51
C PHE A 251 34.80 -0.43 5.16
N VAL A 252 34.92 -1.35 6.11
CA VAL A 252 34.47 -2.74 6.01
C VAL A 252 33.52 -3.01 7.17
N GLY A 253 32.22 -3.06 6.91
CA GLY A 253 31.21 -3.46 7.90
C GLY A 253 31.09 -4.98 8.00
N LEU A 254 30.75 -5.49 9.18
CA LEU A 254 30.49 -6.91 9.45
C LEU A 254 29.03 -7.08 9.88
N ASP A 255 28.21 -7.64 9.00
CA ASP A 255 26.79 -7.91 9.26
C ASP A 255 26.51 -9.41 9.08
N LEU A 256 26.83 -10.18 10.12
CA LEU A 256 26.87 -11.65 10.08
C LEU A 256 25.64 -12.27 10.77
N SER A 257 25.28 -13.47 10.31
CA SER A 257 24.42 -14.44 10.99
C SER A 257 25.13 -15.80 11.04
N SER A 258 24.64 -16.72 11.86
CA SER A 258 25.28 -18.03 12.05
C SER A 258 24.81 -19.11 11.06
N HIS A 259 23.82 -18.84 10.21
CA HIS A 259 23.15 -19.88 9.43
C HIS A 259 23.81 -20.27 8.09
N ASP A 260 24.92 -19.64 7.70
CA ASP A 260 25.80 -20.10 6.62
C ASP A 260 27.27 -19.89 7.03
N GLY A 261 28.18 -20.79 6.63
CA GLY A 261 29.60 -20.71 6.97
C GLY A 261 30.45 -19.85 6.02
N ARG A 262 29.85 -19.27 4.97
CA ARG A 262 30.50 -18.42 3.97
C ARG A 262 30.27 -16.94 4.25
N THR A 263 31.10 -16.10 3.67
CA THR A 263 30.98 -14.63 3.79
C THR A 263 30.95 -13.99 2.41
N ALA A 264 30.05 -13.04 2.20
CA ALA A 264 29.88 -12.34 0.93
C ALA A 264 30.14 -10.83 1.07
N ALA A 265 30.83 -10.23 0.11
CA ALA A 265 31.04 -8.78 0.07
C ALA A 265 29.98 -8.06 -0.75
N PHE A 266 29.35 -7.05 -0.14
CA PHE A 266 28.34 -6.19 -0.74
C PHE A 266 28.81 -4.74 -0.77
N SER A 267 28.50 -4.04 -1.87
CA SER A 267 28.70 -2.59 -2.00
C SER A 267 27.47 -1.78 -1.62
N GLN A 268 26.32 -2.44 -1.51
CA GLN A 268 25.02 -1.84 -1.28
C GLN A 268 24.07 -2.89 -0.68
N GLY A 269 23.10 -2.41 0.10
CA GLY A 269 22.01 -3.19 0.64
C GLY A 269 20.67 -2.68 0.12
N THR A 270 19.65 -2.73 0.96
CA THR A 270 18.28 -2.33 0.59
C THR A 270 17.81 -1.09 1.34
N PHE A 271 18.64 -0.48 2.20
CA PHE A 271 18.21 0.68 2.98
C PHE A 271 18.06 1.93 2.10
N PHE A 272 19.07 2.23 1.27
CA PHE A 272 19.01 3.31 0.27
C PHE A 272 18.57 2.81 -1.12
N TYR A 273 18.51 1.50 -1.33
CA TYR A 273 18.07 0.86 -2.57
C TYR A 273 16.88 -0.11 -2.36
N PRO A 274 15.74 0.37 -1.82
CA PRO A 274 14.61 -0.49 -1.44
C PRO A 274 13.91 -1.16 -2.64
N THR A 275 14.13 -0.67 -3.86
CA THR A 275 13.64 -1.30 -5.09
C THR A 275 14.57 -2.39 -5.63
N TRP A 276 15.61 -2.76 -4.88
CA TRP A 276 16.65 -3.70 -5.30
C TRP A 276 17.36 -3.26 -6.59
N ALA A 277 17.45 -1.95 -6.83
CA ALA A 277 18.19 -1.40 -7.96
C ALA A 277 19.70 -1.54 -7.74
N THR A 278 20.46 -1.73 -8.81
CA THR A 278 21.92 -1.78 -8.74
C THR A 278 22.50 -0.40 -9.07
N ASP A 279 23.28 0.17 -8.16
CA ASP A 279 24.09 1.34 -8.44
C ASP A 279 25.40 0.91 -9.12
N HIS A 280 25.41 0.98 -10.45
CA HIS A 280 26.56 0.56 -11.25
C HIS A 280 27.80 1.41 -10.98
N PHE A 281 27.63 2.69 -10.60
CA PHE A 281 28.74 3.57 -10.30
C PHE A 281 29.44 3.15 -9.00
N VAL A 282 28.67 2.96 -7.92
CA VAL A 282 29.19 2.46 -6.64
C VAL A 282 29.81 1.07 -6.80
N LYS A 283 29.11 0.16 -7.50
CA LYS A 283 29.59 -1.20 -7.80
C LYS A 283 30.96 -1.18 -8.48
N ASN A 284 31.11 -0.42 -9.57
CA ASN A 284 32.34 -0.41 -10.35
C ASN A 284 33.51 0.23 -9.60
N THR A 285 33.22 1.26 -8.79
CA THR A 285 34.20 1.92 -7.91
C THR A 285 34.75 0.95 -6.85
N LEU A 286 33.90 0.12 -6.26
CA LEU A 286 34.27 -0.76 -5.15
C LEU A 286 34.69 -2.19 -5.57
N ALA A 287 34.46 -2.57 -6.83
CA ALA A 287 34.83 -3.88 -7.36
C ALA A 287 36.30 -4.30 -7.14
N PRO A 288 37.31 -3.42 -7.25
CA PRO A 288 38.70 -3.82 -7.04
C PRO A 288 38.99 -4.35 -5.63
N TYR A 289 38.34 -3.83 -4.59
CA TYR A 289 38.51 -4.32 -3.22
C TYR A 289 37.97 -5.75 -3.07
N ALA A 290 36.78 -6.03 -3.62
CA ALA A 290 36.21 -7.37 -3.57
C ALA A 290 37.00 -8.40 -4.40
N LEU A 291 37.63 -7.98 -5.50
CA LEU A 291 38.54 -8.83 -6.26
C LEU A 291 39.80 -9.20 -5.45
N LYS A 292 40.37 -8.26 -4.69
CA LYS A 292 41.50 -8.55 -3.80
C LYS A 292 41.13 -9.50 -2.67
N PHE A 293 39.99 -9.27 -2.02
CA PHE A 293 39.47 -10.22 -1.03
C PHE A 293 39.23 -11.61 -1.63
N LYS A 294 38.76 -11.70 -2.89
CA LYS A 294 38.67 -13.00 -3.58
C LYS A 294 40.04 -13.65 -3.73
N SER A 295 41.05 -12.92 -4.20
CA SER A 295 42.41 -13.47 -4.35
C SER A 295 43.01 -13.91 -3.02
N TYR A 296 42.80 -13.16 -1.93
CA TYR A 296 43.28 -13.56 -0.61
C TYR A 296 42.56 -14.81 -0.12
N SER A 297 41.24 -14.88 -0.28
CA SER A 297 40.48 -16.09 0.10
C SER A 297 40.98 -17.32 -0.66
N ASP A 298 41.23 -17.20 -1.96
CA ASP A 298 41.69 -18.33 -2.77
C ASP A 298 43.10 -18.79 -2.39
N ALA A 299 43.97 -17.85 -2.00
CA ALA A 299 45.31 -18.16 -1.53
C ALA A 299 45.30 -18.80 -0.12
N LEU A 300 44.46 -18.29 0.78
CA LEU A 300 44.37 -18.76 2.17
C LEU A 300 43.61 -20.09 2.30
N PHE A 301 42.60 -20.30 1.45
CA PHE A 301 41.68 -21.44 1.53
C PHE A 301 41.53 -22.14 0.17
N PRO A 302 42.62 -22.66 -0.44
CA PRO A 302 42.59 -23.23 -1.79
C PRO A 302 41.68 -24.46 -1.92
N SER A 303 41.45 -25.19 -0.83
CA SER A 303 40.51 -26.33 -0.78
C SER A 303 39.04 -25.92 -0.67
N GLU A 304 38.74 -24.65 -0.45
CA GLU A 304 37.40 -24.10 -0.25
C GLU A 304 37.17 -22.81 -1.06
N PRO A 305 37.27 -22.81 -2.39
CA PRO A 305 37.24 -21.60 -3.23
C PRO A 305 35.92 -20.80 -3.18
N GLY A 306 34.87 -21.37 -2.60
CA GLY A 306 33.57 -20.73 -2.37
C GLY A 306 33.37 -20.15 -0.97
N ARG A 307 34.43 -20.12 -0.14
CA ARG A 307 34.36 -19.65 1.25
C ARG A 307 34.09 -18.15 1.37
N TYR A 308 34.66 -17.35 0.46
CA TYR A 308 34.33 -15.94 0.24
C TYR A 308 33.59 -15.76 -1.09
N ILE A 309 32.55 -14.93 -1.09
CA ILE A 309 31.74 -14.61 -2.27
C ILE A 309 31.89 -13.13 -2.60
N ASN A 310 32.34 -12.83 -3.82
CA ASN A 310 32.27 -11.48 -4.35
C ASN A 310 30.85 -11.20 -4.87
N ALA A 311 29.97 -10.65 -4.03
CA ALA A 311 28.62 -10.27 -4.43
C ALA A 311 28.57 -8.87 -5.09
N ILE A 312 29.67 -8.09 -5.11
CA ILE A 312 29.77 -6.82 -5.85
C ILE A 312 29.82 -7.07 -7.37
N THR A 313 30.71 -7.95 -7.81
CA THR A 313 30.87 -8.36 -9.22
C THR A 313 30.76 -9.88 -9.42
N PRO A 314 29.62 -10.49 -9.07
CA PRO A 314 29.45 -11.93 -9.15
C PRO A 314 29.37 -12.39 -10.62
N PRO A 315 30.03 -13.49 -11.01
CA PRO A 315 29.92 -14.03 -12.37
C PRO A 315 28.51 -14.55 -12.66
N LYS A 316 27.87 -14.08 -13.74
CA LYS A 316 26.56 -14.54 -14.24
C LYS A 316 25.37 -14.40 -13.26
N ARG A 317 25.57 -13.72 -12.14
CA ARG A 317 24.58 -13.50 -11.08
C ARG A 317 24.52 -12.02 -10.71
N THR A 318 23.66 -11.67 -9.76
CA THR A 318 23.59 -10.34 -9.16
C THR A 318 23.75 -10.44 -7.65
N TRP A 319 24.09 -9.32 -6.99
CA TRP A 319 24.19 -9.26 -5.53
C TRP A 319 22.89 -9.73 -4.82
N LYS A 320 21.75 -9.56 -5.48
CA LYS A 320 20.40 -9.90 -4.99
C LYS A 320 20.22 -11.39 -4.77
N ASP A 321 20.95 -12.22 -5.52
CA ASP A 321 20.89 -13.69 -5.42
C ASP A 321 21.49 -14.19 -4.10
N PHE A 322 22.41 -13.42 -3.51
CA PHE A 322 23.09 -13.76 -2.27
C PHE A 322 22.41 -13.14 -1.04
N MET A 323 21.49 -12.20 -1.23
CA MET A 323 20.77 -11.48 -0.18
C MET A 323 19.29 -11.93 -0.13
N SER A 324 18.99 -12.94 0.67
CA SER A 324 17.63 -13.50 0.75
C SER A 324 16.65 -12.61 1.53
N ALA A 325 17.17 -11.82 2.47
CA ALA A 325 16.49 -10.86 3.32
C ALA A 325 16.84 -9.41 2.92
N PRO A 326 15.91 -8.43 2.98
CA PRO A 326 16.28 -7.02 2.79
C PRO A 326 17.14 -6.52 3.97
N LEU A 327 18.45 -6.43 3.79
CA LEU A 327 19.37 -5.92 4.82
C LEU A 327 19.59 -4.41 4.67
N GLY A 328 19.71 -3.69 5.79
CA GLY A 328 20.20 -2.31 5.81
C GLY A 328 21.61 -2.30 6.37
N LEU A 329 22.59 -1.89 5.56
CA LEU A 329 24.00 -2.05 5.90
C LEU A 329 24.63 -0.71 6.28
N ASP A 330 25.47 -0.70 7.31
CA ASP A 330 26.18 0.52 7.75
C ASP A 330 27.09 1.10 6.66
N SER A 331 27.66 0.23 5.80
CA SER A 331 28.44 0.68 4.64
C SER A 331 27.62 1.49 3.63
N GLU A 332 26.28 1.32 3.58
CA GLU A 332 25.44 2.16 2.71
C GLU A 332 25.46 3.62 3.16
N MET A 333 25.49 3.88 4.48
CA MET A 333 25.62 5.24 5.02
C MET A 333 27.01 5.84 4.70
N VAL A 334 28.05 5.02 4.73
CA VAL A 334 29.42 5.43 4.36
C VAL A 334 29.48 5.85 2.89
N VAL A 335 28.89 5.06 2.00
CA VAL A 335 28.77 5.39 0.58
C VAL A 335 27.92 6.66 0.38
N PHE A 336 26.83 6.80 1.15
CA PHE A 336 25.94 7.96 1.08
C PHE A 336 26.65 9.28 1.42
N VAL A 337 27.63 9.28 2.32
CA VAL A 337 28.47 10.46 2.63
C VAL A 337 29.71 10.60 1.74
N GLY A 338 29.80 9.84 0.63
CA GLY A 338 30.85 9.97 -0.38
C GLY A 338 32.12 9.14 -0.13
N LYS A 339 32.14 8.28 0.90
CA LYS A 339 33.30 7.45 1.26
C LYS A 339 33.21 6.06 0.63
N HIS A 340 34.33 5.32 0.59
CA HIS A 340 34.34 3.93 0.14
C HIS A 340 33.95 2.99 1.29
N GLY A 341 32.84 2.26 1.12
CA GLY A 341 32.36 1.30 2.11
C GLY A 341 31.87 0.00 1.47
N ILE A 342 32.30 -1.13 2.03
CA ILE A 342 31.80 -2.46 1.69
C ILE A 342 31.35 -3.15 2.99
N THR A 343 30.42 -4.10 2.88
CA THR A 343 30.03 -4.95 4.00
C THR A 343 30.33 -6.41 3.68
N LEU A 344 30.93 -7.11 4.63
CA LEU A 344 31.04 -8.56 4.66
C LEU A 344 29.84 -9.10 5.45
N ALA A 345 28.93 -9.79 4.76
CA ALA A 345 27.71 -10.32 5.34
C ALA A 345 27.52 -11.81 5.04
N THR A 346 26.76 -12.50 5.89
CA THR A 346 26.39 -13.90 5.68
C THR A 346 25.38 -14.00 4.52
N PRO A 347 25.69 -14.76 3.45
CA PRO A 347 24.81 -14.90 2.30
C PRO A 347 23.73 -15.98 2.53
N TYR A 348 22.71 -15.96 1.69
CA TYR A 348 21.67 -17.00 1.60
C TYR A 348 20.84 -17.24 2.86
N ASP A 349 20.78 -16.26 3.76
CA ASP A 349 20.00 -16.34 5.00
C ASP A 349 18.84 -15.33 5.01
N ILE A 350 17.67 -15.79 5.43
CA ILE A 350 16.48 -14.95 5.63
C ILE A 350 16.40 -14.36 7.03
N ARG A 351 17.29 -14.76 7.95
CA ARG A 351 17.39 -14.27 9.33
C ARG A 351 16.07 -14.40 10.08
N GLU A 352 15.55 -15.63 10.11
CA GLU A 352 14.18 -15.95 10.53
C GLU A 352 13.83 -15.45 11.93
N ARG A 353 14.79 -15.37 12.86
CA ARG A 353 14.57 -14.96 14.26
C ARG A 353 14.92 -13.50 14.56
N VAL A 354 15.58 -12.80 13.64
CA VAL A 354 15.91 -11.38 13.85
C VAL A 354 14.62 -10.58 14.03
N ASP A 355 14.64 -9.61 14.94
CA ASP A 355 13.47 -8.79 15.33
C ASP A 355 12.36 -9.56 16.08
N THR A 356 12.67 -10.76 16.59
CA THR A 356 11.75 -11.57 17.41
C THR A 356 12.29 -11.76 18.84
N PRO A 357 11.41 -12.06 19.83
CA PRO A 357 11.87 -12.42 21.18
C PRO A 357 12.56 -13.81 21.25
N LEU A 358 12.68 -14.53 20.13
CA LEU A 358 13.26 -15.88 20.07
C LEU A 358 14.69 -15.90 19.53
N ASP A 359 15.31 -14.75 19.27
CA ASP A 359 16.73 -14.66 18.89
C ASP A 359 17.67 -14.98 20.07
N ARG A 360 17.79 -16.27 20.38
CA ARG A 360 18.43 -16.80 21.58
C ARG A 360 19.71 -17.62 21.26
N PRO A 361 20.67 -17.71 22.20
CA PRO A 361 21.96 -18.37 21.97
C PRO A 361 21.88 -19.83 21.52
N GLU A 362 20.85 -20.59 21.92
CA GLU A 362 20.68 -21.98 21.53
C GLU A 362 20.45 -22.20 20.03
N TYR A 363 20.11 -21.15 19.27
CA TYR A 363 19.92 -21.22 17.82
C TYR A 363 21.14 -20.79 17.01
N VAL A 364 22.22 -20.34 17.67
CA VAL A 364 23.44 -19.88 17.01
C VAL A 364 24.30 -21.08 16.62
N ASP A 365 24.60 -21.22 15.32
CA ASP A 365 25.57 -22.20 14.84
C ASP A 365 27.00 -21.64 14.95
N ILE A 366 27.64 -21.96 16.08
CA ILE A 366 29.00 -21.53 16.42
C ILE A 366 30.02 -22.03 15.38
N SER A 367 29.81 -23.19 14.75
CA SER A 367 30.75 -23.75 13.77
C SER A 367 30.78 -22.90 12.50
N ASN A 368 29.61 -22.53 11.98
CA ASN A 368 29.51 -21.63 10.84
C ASN A 368 30.07 -20.25 11.15
N LEU A 369 29.73 -19.68 12.32
CA LEU A 369 30.27 -18.40 12.75
C LEU A 369 31.80 -18.43 12.84
N THR A 370 32.37 -19.45 13.46
CA THR A 370 33.82 -19.65 13.55
C THR A 370 34.47 -19.71 12.16
N LYS A 371 33.84 -20.39 11.21
CA LYS A 371 34.32 -20.48 9.83
C LYS A 371 34.37 -19.11 9.16
N GLN A 372 33.33 -18.30 9.33
CA GLN A 372 33.24 -16.93 8.83
C GLN A 372 34.31 -16.03 9.47
N ILE A 373 34.45 -16.07 10.80
CA ILE A 373 35.44 -15.28 11.55
C ILE A 373 36.86 -15.58 11.05
N ARG A 374 37.21 -16.87 10.89
CA ARG A 374 38.52 -17.26 10.32
C ARG A 374 38.75 -16.73 8.92
N THR A 375 37.70 -16.69 8.09
CA THR A 375 37.79 -16.10 6.75
C THR A 375 38.05 -14.60 6.82
N ILE A 376 37.23 -13.88 7.60
CA ILE A 376 37.35 -12.42 7.74
C ILE A 376 38.70 -12.05 8.34
N ALA A 377 39.15 -12.73 9.39
CA ALA A 377 40.46 -12.51 10.00
C ALA A 377 41.58 -12.66 8.96
N GLY A 378 41.57 -13.73 8.17
CA GLY A 378 42.54 -13.94 7.09
C GLY A 378 42.50 -12.83 6.02
N LEU A 379 41.31 -12.46 5.54
CA LEU A 379 41.13 -11.41 4.53
C LEU A 379 41.65 -10.06 5.01
N ILE A 380 41.31 -9.68 6.25
CA ILE A 380 41.68 -8.40 6.84
C ILE A 380 43.17 -8.37 7.21
N SER A 381 43.74 -9.48 7.69
CA SER A 381 45.19 -9.60 7.90
C SER A 381 45.98 -9.43 6.60
N CYS A 382 45.54 -10.06 5.50
CA CYS A 382 46.16 -9.86 4.18
C CYS A 382 46.05 -8.41 3.72
N ALA A 383 44.85 -7.82 3.80
CA ALA A 383 44.63 -6.43 3.40
C ALA A 383 45.45 -5.43 4.22
N ALA A 384 45.61 -5.65 5.52
CA ALA A 384 46.38 -4.78 6.40
C ALA A 384 47.90 -4.86 6.14
N LEU A 385 48.39 -5.91 5.48
CA LEU A 385 49.82 -6.10 5.17
C LEU A 385 50.18 -5.80 3.71
N ASP A 386 49.24 -5.97 2.78
CA ASP A 386 49.50 -5.84 1.35
C ASP A 386 49.73 -4.37 0.94
N PRO A 387 50.95 -3.97 0.54
CA PRO A 387 51.24 -2.60 0.11
C PRO A 387 50.44 -2.19 -1.13
N GLY A 388 50.00 -3.17 -1.91
CA GLY A 388 49.18 -2.96 -3.08
C GLY A 388 47.69 -2.97 -2.76
N PHE A 389 47.21 -3.06 -1.50
CA PHE A 389 45.79 -3.26 -1.19
C PHE A 389 44.89 -2.13 -1.69
N PHE A 390 45.30 -0.87 -1.59
CA PHE A 390 44.51 0.26 -2.08
C PHE A 390 44.67 0.45 -3.60
N PRO A 391 43.61 0.28 -4.39
CA PRO A 391 43.64 0.52 -5.83
C PRO A 391 43.66 2.03 -6.15
N GLU A 392 44.24 2.40 -7.30
CA GLU A 392 44.06 3.75 -7.85
C GLU A 392 42.62 3.92 -8.39
N ILE A 393 41.75 4.53 -7.61
CA ILE A 393 40.38 4.84 -7.99
C ILE A 393 40.28 6.32 -8.38
N LYS A 394 39.99 6.59 -9.65
CA LYS A 394 39.79 7.97 -10.16
C LYS A 394 38.36 8.49 -9.99
N MET A 395 37.40 7.60 -9.76
CA MET A 395 35.98 7.96 -9.60
C MET A 395 35.71 8.38 -8.16
N VAL A 396 35.03 9.52 -7.97
CA VAL A 396 34.71 10.06 -6.65
C VAL A 396 33.21 9.87 -6.38
N ILE A 397 32.89 9.18 -5.29
CA ILE A 397 31.52 9.07 -4.78
C ILE A 397 31.15 10.41 -4.11
N ARG A 398 29.97 10.93 -4.42
CA ARG A 398 29.53 12.22 -3.88
C ARG A 398 28.89 12.03 -2.51
N ASP A 399 29.15 12.98 -1.61
CA ASP A 399 28.40 13.15 -0.37
C ASP A 399 27.01 13.70 -0.69
N GLU A 400 25.98 12.91 -0.42
CA GLU A 400 24.56 13.23 -0.64
C GLU A 400 23.80 13.51 0.67
N ALA A 401 24.48 13.49 1.82
CA ALA A 401 23.84 13.64 3.12
C ALA A 401 23.59 15.11 3.49
N HIS A 402 22.40 15.39 4.01
CA HIS A 402 21.99 16.71 4.51
C HIS A 402 21.50 16.62 5.96
N ASP A 403 21.54 17.71 6.69
CA ASP A 403 20.95 17.82 8.03
C ASP A 403 19.60 18.53 7.97
N LEU A 404 18.68 18.19 8.87
CA LEU A 404 17.41 18.91 9.07
C LEU A 404 17.30 19.34 10.52
N LYS A 405 16.95 20.60 10.73
CA LYS A 405 16.56 21.14 12.03
C LYS A 405 15.28 21.93 11.91
N GLY A 406 14.59 22.15 13.02
CA GLY A 406 13.36 22.92 13.00
C GLY A 406 12.74 23.11 14.36
N HIS A 407 11.57 23.72 14.36
CA HIS A 407 10.79 23.99 15.56
C HIS A 407 9.39 23.38 15.48
N ILE A 408 8.92 22.82 16.59
CA ILE A 408 7.57 22.32 16.77
C ILE A 408 6.80 23.30 17.64
N TYR A 409 5.82 23.97 17.03
CA TYR A 409 4.99 24.96 17.69
C TYR A 409 3.51 24.60 17.63
N TRP A 410 2.72 25.21 18.49
CA TRP A 410 1.27 25.28 18.30
C TRP A 410 0.82 26.74 18.35
N TRP A 411 -0.32 27.02 17.75
CA TRP A 411 -0.86 28.36 17.71
C TRP A 411 -1.87 28.60 18.83
N ASP A 412 -1.54 29.53 19.72
CA ASP A 412 -2.45 30.09 20.72
C ASP A 412 -2.80 31.53 20.34
N PRO A 413 -3.99 31.78 19.74
CA PRO A 413 -4.41 33.12 19.32
C PRO A 413 -4.47 34.13 20.46
N LYS A 414 -4.54 33.67 21.73
CA LYS A 414 -4.54 34.55 22.90
C LYS A 414 -3.14 35.08 23.24
N LYS A 415 -2.08 34.42 22.78
CA LYS A 415 -0.69 34.78 23.07
C LYS A 415 0.01 35.48 21.91
N SER A 416 -0.27 35.07 20.67
CA SER A 416 0.43 35.58 19.50
C SER A 416 -0.43 35.48 18.23
N PHE A 417 -0.19 36.39 17.29
CA PHE A 417 -0.77 36.33 15.95
C PHE A 417 -0.11 35.25 15.07
N THR A 418 1.11 34.84 15.38
CA THR A 418 1.84 33.77 14.69
C THR A 418 2.09 32.56 15.61
N PRO A 419 2.17 31.33 15.07
CA PRO A 419 2.51 30.15 15.85
C PRO A 419 3.93 30.27 16.43
N ASN A 420 4.05 30.36 17.76
CA ASN A 420 5.32 30.54 18.46
C ASN A 420 5.39 29.87 19.84
N VAL A 421 4.40 29.07 20.22
CA VAL A 421 4.38 28.41 21.53
C VAL A 421 5.03 27.03 21.39
N PRO A 422 6.17 26.74 22.06
CA PRO A 422 6.85 25.46 22.00
C PRO A 422 5.98 24.30 22.48
N VAL A 423 6.10 23.16 21.80
CA VAL A 423 5.53 21.87 22.23
C VAL A 423 6.68 20.96 22.67
N PRO A 424 7.15 21.06 23.93
CA PRO A 424 8.30 20.29 24.38
C PRO A 424 7.98 18.81 24.48
N GLY A 425 8.97 17.96 24.21
CA GLY A 425 8.81 16.50 24.21
C GLY A 425 7.88 15.98 23.12
N ALA A 426 7.64 16.76 22.05
CA ALA A 426 6.97 16.26 20.86
C ALA A 426 7.87 15.24 20.15
N ILE A 427 7.31 14.11 19.74
CA ILE A 427 7.99 13.08 18.97
C ILE A 427 7.93 13.48 17.51
N VAL A 428 9.09 13.82 16.93
CA VAL A 428 9.23 14.25 15.55
C VAL A 428 9.73 13.09 14.71
N THR A 429 9.08 12.83 13.60
CA THR A 429 9.34 11.65 12.77
C THR A 429 9.39 11.98 11.29
N TYR A 430 10.13 11.17 10.53
CA TYR A 430 9.91 11.03 9.10
C TYR A 430 10.08 9.57 8.69
N GLN A 431 9.23 9.10 7.78
CA GLN A 431 9.15 7.69 7.41
C GLN A 431 9.53 7.51 5.94
N LEU A 432 10.45 6.59 5.64
CA LEU A 432 10.76 6.26 4.24
C LEU A 432 9.62 5.44 3.60
N PRO A 433 9.17 5.77 2.38
CA PRO A 433 7.89 5.30 1.82
C PRO A 433 7.86 3.83 1.37
N GLU A 434 9.00 3.22 1.05
CA GLU A 434 9.04 1.95 0.29
C GLU A 434 8.89 0.69 1.15
N MET A 435 9.44 0.69 2.36
CA MET A 435 9.48 -0.48 3.27
C MET A 435 9.32 -0.02 4.72
N LYS A 436 8.76 -0.88 5.59
CA LYS A 436 8.66 -0.64 7.04
C LYS A 436 10.02 -0.77 7.74
N THR A 437 10.76 -1.81 7.37
CA THR A 437 12.04 -2.19 7.96
C THR A 437 12.89 -2.97 6.96
N ASN A 438 14.21 -2.95 7.15
CA ASN A 438 15.17 -3.79 6.45
C ASN A 438 15.76 -4.79 7.45
N CYS A 439 15.08 -5.93 7.64
CA CYS A 439 15.52 -6.99 8.55
C CYS A 439 15.80 -6.49 9.98
N GLY A 440 14.84 -5.76 10.55
CA GLY A 440 14.97 -5.18 11.89
C GLY A 440 15.32 -3.69 11.86
N VAL A 441 16.12 -3.22 10.89
CA VAL A 441 16.48 -1.79 10.81
C VAL A 441 15.23 -0.97 10.52
N ARG A 442 14.81 -0.13 11.47
CA ARG A 442 13.62 0.71 11.35
C ARG A 442 13.85 1.79 10.31
N ARG A 443 12.86 1.99 9.42
CA ARG A 443 12.86 3.10 8.44
C ARG A 443 11.95 4.27 8.85
N LEU A 444 11.52 4.26 10.11
CA LEU A 444 10.93 5.40 10.81
C LEU A 444 12.05 6.08 11.58
N MET A 445 12.42 7.29 11.18
CA MET A 445 13.40 8.09 11.91
C MET A 445 12.67 8.89 12.96
N VAL A 446 13.18 8.88 14.18
CA VAL A 446 12.53 9.47 15.35
C VAL A 446 13.53 10.35 16.09
N THR A 447 13.09 11.54 16.49
CA THR A 447 13.77 12.43 17.43
C THR A 447 12.73 13.06 18.35
N MET A 448 13.17 13.78 19.37
CA MET A 448 12.29 14.44 20.33
C MET A 448 12.61 15.93 20.41
N ALA A 449 11.59 16.77 20.37
CA ALA A 449 11.72 18.21 20.53
C ALA A 449 12.09 18.59 21.97
N ASP A 450 13.00 19.55 22.13
CA ASP A 450 13.45 20.04 23.44
C ASP A 450 12.47 21.04 24.08
N GLU A 451 12.87 21.68 25.19
CA GLU A 451 12.06 22.68 25.91
C GLU A 451 11.66 23.91 25.06
N LYS A 452 12.42 24.22 24.02
CA LYS A 452 12.14 25.30 23.06
C LYS A 452 11.40 24.80 21.82
N GLY A 453 11.03 23.51 21.78
CA GLY A 453 10.44 22.87 20.61
C GLY A 453 11.46 22.62 19.48
N GLU A 454 12.76 22.76 19.73
CA GLU A 454 13.80 22.52 18.72
C GLU A 454 14.03 21.02 18.52
N PHE A 455 14.21 20.61 17.26
CA PHE A 455 14.59 19.24 16.91
C PHE A 455 15.67 19.21 15.83
N LYS A 456 16.38 18.09 15.72
CA LYS A 456 17.42 17.86 14.70
C LYS A 456 17.45 16.42 14.22
N PHE A 457 17.68 16.24 12.93
CA PHE A 457 18.10 15.00 12.27
C PHE A 457 19.43 15.22 11.55
N GLU A 458 20.43 14.40 11.89
CA GLU A 458 21.75 14.40 11.25
C GLU A 458 21.75 13.42 10.08
N ASN A 459 22.33 13.78 8.93
CA ASN A 459 22.38 12.94 7.73
C ASN A 459 21.02 12.27 7.42
N ILE A 460 20.04 13.05 6.98
CA ILE A 460 18.72 12.56 6.59
C ILE A 460 18.85 11.43 5.57
N ARG A 461 18.14 10.33 5.79
CA ARG A 461 18.29 9.05 5.05
C ARG A 461 17.56 9.05 3.70
N GLN A 462 17.31 10.21 3.14
CA GLN A 462 16.61 10.40 1.87
C GLN A 462 17.59 10.98 0.85
N ARG A 463 17.86 10.27 -0.25
CA ARG A 463 18.81 10.76 -1.27
C ARG A 463 18.27 11.97 -2.03
N ARG A 464 16.98 11.95 -2.41
CA ARG A 464 16.33 12.98 -3.25
C ARG A 464 14.85 13.10 -2.94
N GLY A 465 14.24 14.21 -3.37
CA GLY A 465 12.81 14.46 -3.24
C GLY A 465 12.48 15.25 -1.98
N SER A 466 11.24 15.13 -1.52
CA SER A 466 10.78 15.77 -0.29
C SER A 466 10.68 14.76 0.84
N ILE A 467 10.94 15.21 2.06
CA ILE A 467 10.76 14.47 3.29
C ILE A 467 9.50 15.00 3.95
N GLU A 468 8.54 14.12 4.22
CA GLU A 468 7.36 14.45 5.01
C GLU A 468 7.71 14.24 6.48
N VAL A 469 7.77 15.34 7.24
CA VAL A 469 8.05 15.34 8.68
C VAL A 469 6.73 15.43 9.42
N ARG A 470 6.58 14.68 10.51
CA ARG A 470 5.37 14.68 11.34
C ARG A 470 5.75 14.70 12.80
N ALA A 471 5.14 15.60 13.56
CA ALA A 471 5.32 15.67 15.00
C ALA A 471 4.03 15.39 15.79
N TYR A 472 4.18 14.71 16.91
CA TYR A 472 3.09 14.32 17.79
C TYR A 472 3.43 14.57 19.25
N LYS A 473 2.47 15.02 20.06
CA LYS A 473 2.59 15.03 21.53
C LYS A 473 1.74 13.92 22.11
N LEU A 474 2.36 13.10 22.95
CA LEU A 474 1.69 12.05 23.72
C LEU A 474 1.46 12.54 25.16
N ASP A 475 0.36 12.11 25.79
CA ASP A 475 0.15 12.22 27.23
C ASP A 475 0.75 11.03 28.00
N ASP A 476 0.66 11.04 29.34
CA ASP A 476 1.13 9.97 30.23
C ASP A 476 0.44 8.60 29.99
N GLU A 477 -0.69 8.58 29.26
CA GLU A 477 -1.43 7.37 28.89
C GLU A 477 -1.10 6.93 27.45
N GLY A 478 -0.14 7.61 26.82
CA GLY A 478 0.31 7.39 25.45
C GLY A 478 -0.70 7.84 24.39
N ARG A 479 -1.77 8.57 24.74
CA ARG A 479 -2.73 9.10 23.77
C ARG A 479 -2.11 10.31 23.07
N ILE A 480 -2.42 10.44 21.78
CA ILE A 480 -1.99 11.61 21.00
C ILE A 480 -2.90 12.78 21.35
N THR A 481 -2.30 13.84 21.91
CA THR A 481 -2.99 15.07 22.32
C THR A 481 -2.67 16.24 21.40
N PHE A 482 -1.57 16.18 20.65
CA PHE A 482 -1.29 17.09 19.55
C PHE A 482 -0.82 16.32 18.31
N ALA A 483 -1.29 16.76 17.15
CA ALA A 483 -0.94 16.20 15.84
C ALA A 483 -0.74 17.33 14.81
N PRO A 484 -0.16 17.05 13.63
CA PRO A 484 0.07 18.04 12.60
C PRO A 484 -1.25 18.65 12.13
N ASP A 485 -1.34 19.98 12.09
CA ASP A 485 -2.50 20.68 11.56
C ASP A 485 -2.43 20.73 10.02
N MET A 486 -3.34 20.02 9.37
CA MET A 486 -3.48 19.95 7.91
C MET A 486 -4.36 21.09 7.34
N GLY A 487 -4.88 21.96 8.20
CA GLY A 487 -5.67 23.13 7.83
C GLY A 487 -4.84 24.30 7.33
N ARG A 488 -5.52 25.43 7.14
CA ARG A 488 -4.95 26.66 6.56
C ARG A 488 -3.84 27.29 7.43
N GLU A 489 -4.00 27.17 8.75
CA GLU A 489 -3.11 27.76 9.76
C GLU A 489 -1.90 26.87 10.07
N GLY A 490 -1.93 25.62 9.62
CA GLY A 490 -0.84 24.66 9.69
C GLY A 490 -0.19 24.43 8.34
N ASN A 491 -0.30 23.20 7.81
CA ASN A 491 0.41 22.70 6.63
C ASN A 491 0.26 23.54 5.36
N GLU A 492 -0.86 24.25 5.15
CA GLU A 492 -0.98 25.13 3.96
C GLU A 492 -0.03 26.34 4.04
N MET A 493 0.24 26.86 5.24
CA MET A 493 1.11 28.01 5.47
C MET A 493 2.53 27.60 5.92
N TYR A 494 2.63 26.53 6.69
CA TYR A 494 3.86 25.95 7.24
C TYR A 494 3.95 24.47 6.81
N PRO A 495 4.38 24.20 5.56
CA PRO A 495 4.34 22.85 5.00
C PRO A 495 5.18 21.84 5.79
N ILE A 496 4.59 20.68 6.05
CA ILE A 496 5.27 19.55 6.70
C ILE A 496 6.26 18.83 5.76
N ASN A 497 6.20 19.16 4.47
CA ASN A 497 7.13 18.66 3.46
C ASN A 497 8.34 19.56 3.33
N VAL A 498 9.51 18.99 3.57
CA VAL A 498 10.79 19.68 3.36
C VAL A 498 11.46 19.13 2.12
N ARG A 499 11.83 20.00 1.18
CA ARG A 499 12.56 19.60 -0.02
C ARG A 499 14.03 19.33 0.34
N ASN A 500 14.56 18.20 -0.10
CA ASN A 500 15.94 17.82 0.15
C ASN A 500 16.89 18.37 -0.93
N ASP A 501 17.17 19.67 -0.91
CA ASP A 501 17.95 20.36 -1.96
C ASP A 501 19.11 21.23 -1.45
N TRP A 502 19.34 21.30 -0.14
CA TRP A 502 20.44 22.05 0.48
C TRP A 502 21.09 21.28 1.64
N TRP A 503 22.31 21.68 2.01
CA TRP A 503 23.12 20.98 3.03
C TRP A 503 22.49 20.96 4.43
N GLU A 504 21.88 22.07 4.84
CA GLU A 504 21.14 22.20 6.10
C GLU A 504 19.74 22.71 5.77
N LEU A 505 18.74 21.90 6.08
CA LEU A 505 17.34 22.18 5.89
C LEU A 505 16.74 22.73 7.18
N GLU A 506 15.82 23.67 7.04
CA GLU A 506 15.08 24.26 8.15
C GLU A 506 13.57 24.14 7.92
N MET A 507 12.82 23.90 8.99
CA MET A 507 11.36 23.90 8.93
C MET A 507 10.72 24.34 10.24
N MET A 508 9.44 24.66 10.16
CA MET A 508 8.56 24.83 11.31
C MET A 508 7.32 23.97 11.07
N GLU A 509 6.94 23.17 12.06
CA GLU A 509 5.70 22.40 12.02
C GLU A 509 4.74 22.94 13.08
N VAL A 510 3.49 23.15 12.67
CA VAL A 510 2.43 23.66 13.54
C VAL A 510 1.48 22.54 13.90
N LEU A 511 1.33 22.31 15.20
CA LEU A 511 0.42 21.32 15.77
C LEU A 511 -0.85 21.98 16.30
N PHE A 512 -1.90 21.16 16.46
CA PHE A 512 -3.13 21.56 17.14
C PHE A 512 -3.53 20.53 18.19
N ARG A 513 -4.30 20.95 19.20
CA ARG A 513 -4.85 20.06 20.23
C ARG A 513 -5.90 19.16 19.60
N CYS A 514 -5.77 17.85 19.79
CA CYS A 514 -6.62 16.88 19.11
C CYS A 514 -6.93 15.62 19.93
N GLU A 515 -7.93 14.88 19.45
CA GLU A 515 -8.18 13.47 19.78
C GLU A 515 -8.10 12.64 18.49
N ALA A 516 -7.77 11.36 18.61
CA ALA A 516 -7.51 10.47 17.49
C ALA A 516 -8.67 9.47 17.26
N LEU A 517 -9.16 9.37 16.02
CA LEU A 517 -10.15 8.39 15.59
C LEU A 517 -9.52 7.39 14.61
N SER A 518 -9.45 6.13 15.02
CA SER A 518 -8.88 5.03 14.23
C SER A 518 -9.92 4.39 13.30
N ILE A 519 -9.56 4.18 12.03
CA ILE A 519 -10.39 3.51 11.01
C ILE A 519 -9.63 2.36 10.31
N PHE A 520 -10.38 1.36 9.84
CA PHE A 520 -9.87 0.09 9.31
C PHE A 520 -10.64 -0.36 8.05
N ASP A 521 -10.25 -1.50 7.46
CA ASP A 521 -10.83 -2.09 6.24
C ASP A 521 -10.77 -1.13 5.04
N LEU A 522 -9.58 -0.58 4.78
CA LEU A 522 -9.33 0.47 3.79
C LEU A 522 -9.19 -0.07 2.35
N VAL A 523 -10.11 -0.94 1.96
CA VAL A 523 -10.11 -1.67 0.68
C VAL A 523 -11.31 -1.23 -0.16
N ASP A 524 -11.12 -1.02 -1.46
CA ASP A 524 -12.24 -0.90 -2.40
C ASP A 524 -12.88 -2.28 -2.60
N PRO A 525 -14.14 -2.54 -2.19
CA PRO A 525 -14.79 -3.86 -2.30
C PRO A 525 -15.08 -4.26 -3.75
N ARG A 526 -14.97 -3.35 -4.71
CA ARG A 526 -15.13 -3.63 -6.15
C ARG A 526 -13.82 -4.08 -6.76
N TYR A 527 -12.74 -3.33 -6.59
CA TYR A 527 -11.43 -3.66 -7.18
C TYR A 527 -10.55 -4.54 -6.29
N LEU A 528 -10.95 -4.72 -5.02
CA LEU A 528 -10.23 -5.47 -3.98
C LEU A 528 -8.80 -4.96 -3.76
N SER A 529 -8.58 -3.66 -3.97
CA SER A 529 -7.30 -2.98 -3.77
C SER A 529 -7.41 -1.95 -2.65
N ALA A 530 -6.29 -1.66 -1.97
CA ALA A 530 -6.21 -0.56 -1.00
C ALA A 530 -6.63 0.79 -1.59
N LEU A 531 -7.18 1.67 -0.76
CA LEU A 531 -7.58 3.03 -1.12
C LEU A 531 -6.37 3.98 -1.14
N ASP A 532 -6.45 5.09 -1.87
CA ASP A 532 -5.31 6.01 -2.12
C ASP A 532 -5.52 7.44 -1.61
N VAL A 533 -6.75 7.84 -1.31
CA VAL A 533 -7.09 9.23 -0.95
C VAL A 533 -8.03 9.23 0.24
N LEU A 534 -7.82 10.15 1.18
CA LEU A 534 -8.66 10.39 2.35
C LEU A 534 -9.04 11.87 2.42
N ASN A 535 -10.33 12.16 2.61
CA ASN A 535 -10.85 13.48 2.90
C ASN A 535 -11.63 13.46 4.22
N VAL A 536 -11.51 14.54 4.97
CA VAL A 536 -12.20 14.74 6.25
C VAL A 536 -13.17 15.90 6.10
N LEU A 537 -14.39 15.73 6.59
CA LEU A 537 -15.43 16.75 6.58
C LEU A 537 -16.06 16.95 7.95
N THR A 538 -16.59 18.13 8.21
CA THR A 538 -17.43 18.47 9.37
C THR A 538 -18.88 18.02 9.18
N PRO A 539 -19.75 18.10 10.20
CA PRO A 539 -21.17 17.74 10.10
C PRO A 539 -21.92 18.48 8.98
N ASP A 540 -21.58 19.75 8.75
CA ASP A 540 -22.08 20.62 7.69
C ASP A 540 -21.49 20.35 6.29
N ASN A 541 -20.66 19.30 6.16
CA ASN A 541 -20.00 18.86 4.92
C ASN A 541 -18.96 19.86 4.37
N ALA A 542 -18.37 20.68 5.22
CA ALA A 542 -17.23 21.53 4.90
C ALA A 542 -15.90 20.87 5.31
N THR A 543 -14.78 21.36 4.79
CA THR A 543 -13.45 20.97 5.30
C THR A 543 -13.26 21.61 6.69
N PRO A 544 -12.83 20.87 7.72
CA PRO A 544 -12.57 21.45 9.03
C PRO A 544 -11.49 22.51 8.98
N VAL A 545 -11.58 23.51 9.88
CA VAL A 545 -10.56 24.56 9.99
C VAL A 545 -9.23 23.98 10.48
N LYS A 546 -9.29 23.13 11.51
CA LYS A 546 -8.16 22.38 12.09
C LYS A 546 -8.47 20.90 12.08
N TYR A 547 -7.58 20.13 11.49
CA TYR A 547 -7.71 18.67 11.42
C TYR A 547 -6.36 18.07 11.03
N GLY A 548 -6.21 16.78 11.25
CA GLY A 548 -5.06 16.03 10.76
C GLY A 548 -5.46 14.63 10.34
N TYR A 549 -4.59 13.95 9.61
CA TYR A 549 -4.72 12.52 9.40
C TYR A 549 -3.37 11.87 9.08
N THR A 550 -3.25 10.59 9.40
CA THR A 550 -2.16 9.72 8.96
C THR A 550 -2.74 8.50 8.27
N PHE A 551 -2.33 8.27 7.02
CA PHE A 551 -2.83 7.18 6.19
C PHE A 551 -1.75 6.69 5.20
N LEU A 552 -1.24 7.61 4.38
CA LEU A 552 -0.31 7.32 3.29
C LEU A 552 0.90 8.23 3.36
N PRO A 553 2.12 7.72 3.14
CA PRO A 553 3.20 8.55 2.63
C PRO A 553 2.78 9.16 1.29
N GLN A 554 3.08 10.43 1.04
CA GLN A 554 2.76 11.06 -0.24
C GLN A 554 3.21 10.24 -1.46
N ASN A 555 2.36 10.21 -2.51
CA ASN A 555 2.57 9.48 -3.77
C ASN A 555 2.66 7.95 -3.66
N ALA A 556 2.29 7.35 -2.52
CA ALA A 556 2.46 5.92 -2.29
C ALA A 556 1.64 4.99 -3.21
N SER A 557 0.57 5.47 -3.87
CA SER A 557 -0.26 4.73 -4.85
C SER A 557 -0.46 3.26 -4.46
N GLN A 558 -0.98 3.02 -3.26
CA GLN A 558 -1.07 1.69 -2.67
C GLN A 558 -1.98 0.75 -3.45
N SER A 559 -2.99 1.26 -4.17
CA SER A 559 -3.77 0.45 -5.11
C SER A 559 -2.91 -0.21 -6.19
N GLN A 560 -1.73 0.37 -6.49
CA GLN A 560 -0.78 -0.11 -7.48
C GLN A 560 0.36 -0.97 -6.90
N LYS A 561 0.37 -1.23 -5.59
CA LYS A 561 1.35 -2.12 -4.95
C LYS A 561 0.85 -3.57 -4.86
N GLU A 562 1.78 -4.53 -4.84
CA GLU A 562 1.48 -5.94 -4.55
C GLU A 562 1.53 -6.25 -3.04
N ARG A 563 2.32 -5.48 -2.28
CA ARG A 563 2.59 -5.66 -0.84
C ARG A 563 2.85 -4.32 -0.15
N ASP A 564 3.12 -4.36 1.16
CA ASP A 564 3.48 -3.19 1.98
C ASP A 564 2.43 -2.06 1.95
N ILE A 565 1.15 -2.44 1.92
CA ILE A 565 0.01 -1.53 2.00
C ILE A 565 -0.30 -1.15 3.46
N VAL A 566 -0.90 0.01 3.65
CA VAL A 566 -1.38 0.48 4.95
C VAL A 566 -2.83 0.03 5.12
N VAL A 567 -3.12 -0.59 6.25
CA VAL A 567 -4.39 -1.27 6.55
C VAL A 567 -5.27 -0.52 7.55
N ALA A 568 -4.81 0.64 8.04
CA ALA A 568 -5.51 1.50 8.98
C ALA A 568 -5.20 2.97 8.72
N ALA A 569 -6.07 3.88 9.16
CA ALA A 569 -5.82 5.31 9.13
C ALA A 569 -6.26 5.93 10.46
N VAL A 570 -5.65 7.05 10.80
CA VAL A 570 -5.99 7.81 12.00
C VAL A 570 -6.35 9.22 11.58
N ILE A 571 -7.53 9.67 12.00
CA ILE A 571 -7.98 11.05 11.82
C ILE A 571 -7.83 11.79 13.15
N PHE A 572 -7.34 13.02 13.10
CA PHE A 572 -7.21 13.90 14.25
C PHE A 572 -8.20 15.05 14.11
N GLY A 573 -9.00 15.28 15.15
CA GLY A 573 -9.91 16.42 15.22
C GLY A 573 -9.85 17.07 16.59
N GLU A 574 -10.36 18.30 16.70
CA GLU A 574 -10.42 18.99 17.98
C GLU A 574 -11.22 18.16 19.01
N PRO A 575 -10.87 18.19 20.30
CA PRO A 575 -11.57 17.40 21.32
C PRO A 575 -13.09 17.63 21.30
N GLY A 576 -13.85 16.53 21.28
CA GLY A 576 -15.32 16.57 21.21
C GLY A 576 -15.93 16.91 19.83
N SER A 577 -15.10 17.16 18.82
CA SER A 577 -15.58 17.37 17.44
C SER A 577 -16.15 16.09 16.82
N ARG A 578 -16.94 16.27 15.76
CA ARG A 578 -17.48 15.20 14.94
C ARG A 578 -16.98 15.32 13.51
N LEU A 579 -16.51 14.22 12.95
CA LEU A 579 -15.92 14.19 11.62
C LEU A 579 -16.53 13.09 10.75
N LYS A 580 -16.69 13.38 9.47
CA LYS A 580 -17.02 12.43 8.40
C LYS A 580 -15.76 12.12 7.62
N VAL A 581 -15.66 10.88 7.11
CA VAL A 581 -14.49 10.42 6.36
C VAL A 581 -14.92 9.89 5.00
N LEU A 582 -14.28 10.42 3.95
CA LEU A 582 -14.48 9.98 2.57
C LEU A 582 -13.16 9.43 2.03
N MET A 583 -13.17 8.24 1.45
CA MET A 583 -11.98 7.69 0.79
C MET A 583 -12.30 7.12 -0.59
N GLY A 584 -11.25 7.06 -1.42
CA GLY A 584 -11.32 6.56 -2.80
C GLY A 584 -9.94 6.18 -3.32
N THR A 585 -9.89 5.63 -4.53
CA THR A 585 -8.63 5.35 -5.26
C THR A 585 -8.13 6.56 -6.05
N SER A 586 -8.91 7.65 -6.09
CA SER A 586 -8.53 8.93 -6.66
C SER A 586 -9.33 10.05 -5.99
N LEU A 587 -9.03 11.31 -6.33
CA LEU A 587 -9.83 12.47 -5.91
C LEU A 587 -11.30 12.38 -6.37
N PHE A 588 -11.59 11.52 -7.36
CA PHE A 588 -12.92 11.29 -7.90
C PHE A 588 -13.40 9.87 -7.59
N GLY A 589 -14.67 9.76 -7.20
CA GLY A 589 -15.32 8.47 -6.91
C GLY A 589 -15.10 8.03 -5.46
N ILE A 590 -16.07 8.36 -4.60
CA ILE A 590 -16.10 7.92 -3.20
C ILE A 590 -16.40 6.41 -3.20
N LYS A 591 -15.56 5.66 -2.48
CA LYS A 591 -15.64 4.20 -2.32
C LYS A 591 -15.85 3.78 -0.87
N TYR A 592 -15.47 4.66 0.04
CA TYR A 592 -15.58 4.49 1.47
C TYR A 592 -16.21 5.77 2.04
N LEU A 593 -17.40 5.64 2.62
CA LEU A 593 -18.21 6.74 3.12
C LEU A 593 -18.54 6.46 4.58
N LEU A 594 -17.92 7.19 5.51
CA LEU A 594 -18.27 7.17 6.92
C LEU A 594 -18.85 8.52 7.30
N THR A 595 -20.17 8.58 7.41
CA THR A 595 -20.92 9.79 7.75
C THR A 595 -21.74 9.66 9.03
N ASN A 596 -21.85 8.45 9.58
CA ASN A 596 -22.70 8.11 10.71
C ASN A 596 -24.18 8.40 10.39
N ALA A 597 -24.66 7.82 9.30
CA ALA A 597 -26.04 7.98 8.88
C ALA A 597 -27.00 7.27 9.86
N PRO A 598 -28.18 7.82 10.14
CA PRO A 598 -29.13 7.24 11.09
C PRO A 598 -29.58 5.83 10.68
N GLU A 599 -29.50 4.89 11.61
CA GLU A 599 -29.87 3.48 11.38
C GLU A 599 -31.36 3.30 11.06
N ASP A 600 -32.22 4.20 11.57
CA ASP A 600 -33.66 4.11 11.39
C ASP A 600 -34.08 4.24 9.93
N LEU A 601 -33.34 5.02 9.13
CA LEU A 601 -33.57 5.17 7.68
C LEU A 601 -33.25 3.90 6.90
N LEU A 602 -32.34 3.05 7.39
CA LEU A 602 -32.10 1.70 6.83
C LEU A 602 -33.25 0.75 7.16
N THR A 603 -33.70 0.77 8.41
CA THR A 603 -34.78 -0.13 8.87
C THR A 603 -36.13 0.26 8.27
N ASN A 604 -36.39 1.56 8.13
CA ASN A 604 -37.63 2.15 7.62
C ASN A 604 -37.32 3.10 6.45
N PRO A 605 -37.14 2.58 5.22
CA PRO A 605 -36.87 3.39 4.04
C PRO A 605 -38.02 4.33 3.73
N ILE A 606 -37.69 5.46 3.13
CA ILE A 606 -38.67 6.49 2.81
C ILE A 606 -39.42 6.19 1.51
N SER A 607 -40.60 6.77 1.33
CA SER A 607 -41.28 6.76 0.03
C SER A 607 -40.79 7.91 -0.87
N PRO A 608 -40.98 7.85 -2.20
CA PRO A 608 -40.69 8.97 -3.10
C PRO A 608 -41.40 10.28 -2.74
N LYS A 609 -42.54 10.21 -2.03
CA LYS A 609 -43.28 11.41 -1.61
C LYS A 609 -42.57 12.13 -0.45
N ASP A 610 -41.97 11.36 0.44
CA ASP A 610 -41.31 11.84 1.66
C ASP A 610 -39.87 12.34 1.39
N ALA A 611 -39.35 12.11 0.18
CA ALA A 611 -38.05 12.61 -0.24
C ALA A 611 -38.05 14.15 -0.27
N SER A 612 -37.31 14.75 0.67
CA SER A 612 -37.14 16.18 0.85
C SER A 612 -35.66 16.55 1.13
N PRO A 613 -35.27 17.82 0.95
CA PRO A 613 -33.92 18.29 1.30
C PRO A 613 -33.55 18.05 2.77
N GLU A 614 -34.50 18.18 3.70
CA GLU A 614 -34.29 17.98 5.13
C GLU A 614 -33.98 16.51 5.45
N VAL A 615 -34.67 15.57 4.78
CA VAL A 615 -34.39 14.14 4.92
C VAL A 615 -33.02 13.79 4.34
N LEU A 616 -32.63 14.43 3.23
CA LEU A 616 -31.29 14.25 2.67
C LEU A 616 -30.20 14.78 3.60
N GLU A 617 -30.40 15.93 4.24
CA GLU A 617 -29.48 16.48 5.23
C GLU A 617 -29.30 15.51 6.42
N ARG A 618 -30.40 14.95 6.93
CA ARG A 618 -30.38 13.91 7.95
C ARG A 618 -29.64 12.64 7.49
N ALA A 619 -29.86 12.21 6.25
CA ALA A 619 -29.20 11.03 5.67
C ALA A 619 -27.70 11.23 5.44
N LEU A 620 -27.24 12.47 5.25
CA LEU A 620 -25.81 12.80 5.16
C LEU A 620 -25.08 12.63 6.50
N GLY A 621 -25.79 12.33 7.59
CA GLY A 621 -25.24 11.96 8.90
C GLY A 621 -24.56 13.12 9.64
N GLU A 622 -24.22 12.88 10.91
CA GLU A 622 -23.64 13.89 11.80
C GLU A 622 -22.13 13.72 12.01
N GLY A 623 -21.52 12.68 11.43
CA GLY A 623 -20.14 12.29 11.69
C GLY A 623 -19.94 11.48 12.98
N TYR A 624 -18.73 10.95 13.12
CA TYR A 624 -18.28 10.18 14.29
C TYR A 624 -17.56 11.10 15.26
N LYS A 625 -17.78 10.91 16.57
CA LYS A 625 -17.06 11.68 17.59
C LYS A 625 -15.62 11.21 17.64
N VAL A 626 -14.66 12.13 17.62
CA VAL A 626 -13.24 11.77 17.70
C VAL A 626 -12.86 11.10 19.03
N SER A 627 -13.59 11.43 20.11
CA SER A 627 -13.43 10.83 21.44
C SER A 627 -13.84 9.36 21.52
N GLU A 628 -14.53 8.80 20.51
CA GLU A 628 -14.81 7.35 20.44
C GLU A 628 -13.52 6.53 20.23
N GLY A 629 -12.44 7.15 19.73
CA GLY A 629 -11.13 6.52 19.55
C GLY A 629 -11.03 5.54 18.37
N ILE A 630 -12.12 4.83 18.05
CA ILE A 630 -12.17 3.81 17.00
C ILE A 630 -13.55 3.71 16.35
N VAL A 631 -13.58 3.50 15.04
CA VAL A 631 -14.79 3.07 14.30
C VAL A 631 -14.81 1.54 14.21
N THR A 632 -15.59 0.88 15.07
CA THR A 632 -15.81 -0.58 15.01
C THR A 632 -16.71 -0.99 13.85
N CYS A 633 -16.56 -2.21 13.36
CA CYS A 633 -17.35 -2.78 12.26
C CYS A 633 -17.42 -1.89 10.99
N PRO A 634 -16.28 -1.41 10.46
CA PRO A 634 -16.26 -0.39 9.40
C PRO A 634 -17.00 -0.82 8.12
N ALA A 635 -16.84 -2.06 7.65
CA ALA A 635 -17.54 -2.55 6.44
C ALA A 635 -19.06 -2.36 6.51
N TYR A 636 -19.67 -2.67 7.66
CA TYR A 636 -21.11 -2.50 7.88
C TYR A 636 -21.49 -1.02 7.90
N LYS A 637 -20.75 -0.21 8.66
CA LYS A 637 -21.02 1.23 8.79
C LYS A 637 -20.89 1.95 7.45
N VAL A 638 -19.85 1.64 6.67
CA VAL A 638 -19.66 2.19 5.33
C VAL A 638 -20.80 1.80 4.40
N ALA A 639 -21.11 0.50 4.31
CA ALA A 639 -22.20 0.02 3.46
C ALA A 639 -23.54 0.67 3.83
N LYS A 640 -23.83 0.78 5.12
CA LYS A 640 -25.04 1.47 5.61
C LYS A 640 -25.04 2.94 5.22
N ASP A 641 -23.97 3.67 5.51
CA ASP A 641 -23.91 5.11 5.26
C ASP A 641 -24.05 5.41 3.75
N MET A 642 -23.46 4.57 2.88
CA MET A 642 -23.68 4.62 1.42
C MET A 642 -25.13 4.35 1.05
N TRP A 643 -25.70 3.26 1.57
CA TRP A 643 -27.06 2.85 1.29
C TRP A 643 -28.07 3.93 1.70
N VAL A 644 -27.99 4.47 2.92
CA VAL A 644 -28.94 5.47 3.44
C VAL A 644 -28.92 6.74 2.61
N VAL A 645 -27.72 7.23 2.24
CA VAL A 645 -27.60 8.43 1.38
C VAL A 645 -28.17 8.17 -0.01
N ASP A 646 -27.94 6.98 -0.56
CA ASP A 646 -28.43 6.63 -1.89
C ASP A 646 -29.92 6.34 -1.95
N ASP A 647 -30.53 5.77 -0.90
CA ASP A 647 -31.98 5.57 -0.84
C ASP A 647 -32.69 6.91 -1.01
N VAL A 648 -32.31 7.93 -0.23
CA VAL A 648 -32.91 9.27 -0.34
C VAL A 648 -32.71 9.87 -1.74
N ARG A 649 -31.53 9.71 -2.33
CA ARG A 649 -31.24 10.19 -3.70
C ARG A 649 -32.08 9.47 -4.75
N LEU A 650 -32.19 8.15 -4.66
CA LEU A 650 -32.99 7.32 -5.55
C LEU A 650 -34.48 7.67 -5.43
N LYS A 651 -35.00 7.82 -4.21
CA LYS A 651 -36.39 8.26 -4.00
C LYS A 651 -36.63 9.68 -4.51
N THR A 652 -35.66 10.57 -4.40
CA THR A 652 -35.70 11.91 -5.02
C THR A 652 -35.78 11.83 -6.54
N LEU A 653 -34.94 10.99 -7.17
CA LEU A 653 -34.98 10.78 -8.63
C LEU A 653 -36.31 10.16 -9.07
N ALA A 654 -36.79 9.15 -8.34
CA ALA A 654 -38.06 8.46 -8.61
C ALA A 654 -39.28 9.39 -8.50
N LYS A 655 -39.25 10.39 -7.60
CA LYS A 655 -40.28 11.44 -7.49
C LYS A 655 -40.46 12.22 -8.80
N TYR A 656 -39.40 12.37 -9.59
CA TYR A 656 -39.39 13.04 -10.89
C TYR A 656 -39.37 12.05 -12.07
N ALA A 657 -39.84 10.82 -11.86
CA ALA A 657 -39.92 9.75 -12.85
C ALA A 657 -38.57 9.33 -13.49
N VAL A 658 -37.44 9.67 -12.87
CA VAL A 658 -36.11 9.17 -13.26
C VAL A 658 -35.86 7.88 -12.49
N LYS A 659 -36.10 6.74 -13.14
CA LYS A 659 -35.89 5.41 -12.54
C LYS A 659 -34.90 4.60 -13.34
N ASN A 660 -34.08 3.83 -12.61
CA ASN A 660 -33.16 2.88 -13.19
C ASN A 660 -33.32 1.54 -12.49
N GLU A 661 -34.07 0.63 -13.12
CA GLU A 661 -34.38 -0.71 -12.58
C GLU A 661 -33.13 -1.47 -12.12
N ARG A 662 -32.02 -1.35 -12.88
CA ARG A 662 -30.75 -2.00 -12.53
C ARG A 662 -30.18 -1.50 -11.22
N ILE A 663 -30.24 -0.18 -10.97
CA ILE A 663 -29.68 0.41 -9.74
C ILE A 663 -30.60 0.09 -8.56
N GLU A 664 -31.92 0.17 -8.75
CA GLU A 664 -32.90 -0.19 -7.72
C GLU A 664 -32.75 -1.64 -7.25
N GLU A 665 -32.50 -2.59 -8.17
CA GLU A 665 -32.27 -4.00 -7.82
C GLU A 665 -30.98 -4.18 -6.99
N LEU A 666 -29.87 -3.55 -7.39
CA LEU A 666 -28.61 -3.60 -6.64
C LEU A 666 -28.80 -3.03 -5.23
N HIS A 667 -29.53 -1.91 -5.14
CA HIS A 667 -29.80 -1.20 -3.89
C HIS A 667 -30.66 -2.02 -2.91
N GLU A 668 -31.72 -2.68 -3.40
CA GLU A 668 -32.55 -3.54 -2.54
C GLU A 668 -31.82 -4.83 -2.11
N ARG A 669 -30.96 -5.38 -2.97
CA ARG A 669 -30.07 -6.50 -2.58
C ARG A 669 -29.08 -6.09 -1.50
N ALA A 670 -28.48 -4.90 -1.62
CA ALA A 670 -27.58 -4.36 -0.60
C ALA A 670 -28.29 -4.20 0.75
N ARG A 671 -29.54 -3.71 0.75
CA ARG A 671 -30.37 -3.63 1.97
C ARG A 671 -30.55 -4.98 2.64
N ARG A 672 -30.95 -6.01 1.88
CA ARG A 672 -31.14 -7.36 2.40
C ARG A 672 -29.84 -7.94 2.97
N ALA A 673 -28.71 -7.66 2.35
CA ALA A 673 -27.40 -8.04 2.86
C ALA A 673 -27.04 -7.31 4.18
N LEU A 674 -27.34 -6.00 4.30
CA LEU A 674 -27.16 -5.25 5.54
C LEU A 674 -28.02 -5.79 6.69
N VAL A 675 -29.30 -6.07 6.45
CA VAL A 675 -30.20 -6.63 7.48
C VAL A 675 -29.69 -8.00 7.95
N ARG A 676 -29.31 -8.88 7.02
CA ARG A 676 -28.68 -10.18 7.36
C ARG A 676 -27.39 -10.01 8.14
N ALA A 677 -26.54 -9.04 7.75
CA ALA A 677 -25.30 -8.77 8.47
C ALA A 677 -25.59 -8.44 9.94
N LYS A 678 -26.53 -7.53 10.19
CA LYS A 678 -26.93 -7.16 11.56
C LYS A 678 -27.40 -8.37 12.37
N GLU A 679 -28.27 -9.20 11.80
CA GLU A 679 -28.74 -10.43 12.45
C GLU A 679 -27.59 -11.40 12.79
N TYR A 680 -26.60 -11.55 11.90
CA TYR A 680 -25.43 -12.39 12.16
C TYR A 680 -24.54 -11.82 13.25
N LYS A 681 -24.36 -10.49 13.29
CA LYS A 681 -23.62 -9.82 14.36
C LYS A 681 -24.28 -10.05 15.72
N ASP A 682 -25.60 -9.90 15.80
CA ASP A 682 -26.37 -10.10 17.03
C ASP A 682 -26.31 -11.56 17.51
N LYS A 683 -26.15 -12.51 16.59
CA LYS A 683 -25.92 -13.94 16.87
C LYS A 683 -24.45 -14.32 17.08
N LEU A 684 -23.53 -13.35 17.10
CA LEU A 684 -22.08 -13.58 17.22
C LEU A 684 -21.51 -14.49 16.11
N GLN A 685 -22.06 -14.42 14.89
CA GLN A 685 -21.56 -15.13 13.69
C GLN A 685 -20.77 -14.15 12.82
N TYR A 686 -19.53 -13.85 13.23
CA TYR A 686 -18.70 -12.80 12.64
C TYR A 686 -18.24 -13.09 11.21
N ASP A 687 -17.98 -14.35 10.86
CA ASP A 687 -17.66 -14.75 9.49
C ASP A 687 -18.78 -14.39 8.50
N LYS A 688 -20.02 -14.74 8.84
CA LYS A 688 -21.22 -14.44 8.06
C LYS A 688 -21.60 -12.95 8.10
N PHE A 689 -21.39 -12.30 9.25
CA PHE A 689 -21.55 -10.86 9.40
C PHE A 689 -20.67 -10.10 8.40
N VAL A 690 -19.37 -10.39 8.40
CA VAL A 690 -18.40 -9.72 7.52
C VAL A 690 -18.67 -10.05 6.05
N ALA A 691 -19.02 -11.30 5.74
CA ALA A 691 -19.42 -11.69 4.39
C ALA A 691 -20.62 -10.88 3.88
N SER A 692 -21.66 -10.75 4.70
CA SER A 692 -22.89 -10.01 4.34
C SER A 692 -22.64 -8.50 4.28
N ALA A 693 -21.80 -7.95 5.16
CA ALA A 693 -21.41 -6.54 5.15
C ALA A 693 -20.58 -6.19 3.89
N ARG A 694 -19.59 -7.03 3.54
CA ARG A 694 -18.77 -6.87 2.32
C ARG A 694 -19.60 -7.09 1.05
N GLU A 695 -20.60 -7.97 1.07
CA GLU A 695 -21.59 -8.11 0.00
C GLU A 695 -22.34 -6.79 -0.24
N ALA A 696 -22.95 -6.23 0.81
CA ALA A 696 -23.69 -4.98 0.73
C ALA A 696 -22.81 -3.83 0.24
N TRP A 697 -21.59 -3.74 0.79
CA TRP A 697 -20.64 -2.70 0.41
C TRP A 697 -20.23 -2.80 -1.06
N GLY A 698 -19.94 -4.00 -1.57
CA GLY A 698 -19.58 -4.20 -2.98
C GLY A 698 -20.71 -3.83 -3.95
N LEU A 699 -21.97 -4.11 -3.58
CA LEU A 699 -23.15 -3.71 -4.35
C LEU A 699 -23.31 -2.18 -4.38
N GLU A 700 -23.20 -1.50 -3.24
CA GLU A 700 -23.29 -0.03 -3.15
C GLU A 700 -22.09 0.68 -3.76
N ALA A 701 -20.87 0.13 -3.67
CA ALA A 701 -19.69 0.67 -4.35
C ALA A 701 -19.82 0.66 -5.88
N ARG A 702 -20.74 -0.16 -6.41
CA ARG A 702 -21.16 -0.15 -7.82
C ARG A 702 -22.38 0.77 -8.06
N GLY A 703 -23.37 0.77 -7.18
CA GLY A 703 -24.60 1.59 -7.28
C GLY A 703 -24.35 3.09 -7.09
N TYR A 704 -23.64 3.48 -6.04
CA TYR A 704 -23.42 4.87 -5.62
C TYR A 704 -22.85 5.79 -6.70
N PRO A 705 -21.80 5.40 -7.45
CA PRO A 705 -21.32 6.22 -8.55
C PRO A 705 -22.37 6.38 -9.65
N ASP A 706 -23.15 5.34 -9.94
CA ASP A 706 -24.18 5.33 -10.98
C ASP A 706 -25.37 6.24 -10.58
N VAL A 707 -25.78 6.24 -9.29
CA VAL A 707 -26.80 7.17 -8.73
C VAL A 707 -26.33 8.62 -8.85
N LYS A 708 -25.10 8.89 -8.38
CA LYS A 708 -24.51 10.25 -8.45
C LYS A 708 -24.33 10.71 -9.89
N ALA A 709 -23.92 9.82 -10.79
CA ALA A 709 -23.79 10.12 -12.22
C ALA A 709 -25.15 10.49 -12.83
N THR A 710 -26.21 9.74 -12.52
CA THR A 710 -27.58 10.04 -12.98
C THR A 710 -28.05 11.42 -12.51
N ALA A 711 -27.79 11.77 -11.24
CA ALA A 711 -28.08 13.10 -10.72
C ALA A 711 -27.26 14.20 -11.43
N ASN A 712 -25.96 13.97 -11.67
CA ASN A 712 -25.09 14.91 -12.37
C ASN A 712 -25.43 15.06 -13.86
N ASP A 713 -25.86 14.00 -14.53
CA ASP A 713 -26.27 14.02 -15.93
C ASP A 713 -27.50 14.91 -16.12
N THR A 714 -28.36 14.96 -15.11
CA THR A 714 -29.48 15.91 -15.07
C THR A 714 -28.98 17.37 -15.09
N VAL A 715 -27.96 17.69 -14.28
CA VAL A 715 -27.34 19.04 -14.27
C VAL A 715 -26.62 19.34 -15.59
N ARG A 716 -25.87 18.38 -16.13
CA ARG A 716 -25.20 18.52 -17.44
C ARG A 716 -26.21 18.73 -18.56
N GLY A 717 -27.35 18.04 -18.50
CA GLY A 717 -28.48 18.26 -19.40
C GLY A 717 -28.94 19.71 -19.37
N VAL A 718 -29.15 20.29 -18.17
CA VAL A 718 -29.51 21.71 -18.02
C VAL A 718 -28.47 22.63 -18.66
N VAL A 719 -27.18 22.41 -18.39
CA VAL A 719 -26.09 23.21 -18.99
C VAL A 719 -26.08 23.08 -20.52
N PHE A 720 -26.27 21.87 -21.05
CA PHE A 720 -26.34 21.62 -22.49
C PHE A 720 -27.54 22.31 -23.14
N TYR A 721 -28.72 22.25 -22.52
CA TYR A 721 -29.90 22.98 -22.99
C TYR A 721 -29.67 24.49 -22.99
N PHE A 722 -29.03 25.05 -21.96
CA PHE A 722 -28.68 26.48 -21.95
C PHE A 722 -27.67 26.86 -23.03
N ALA A 723 -26.67 26.01 -23.30
CA ALA A 723 -25.70 26.23 -24.36
C ALA A 723 -26.37 26.24 -25.75
N LEU A 724 -27.37 25.38 -25.99
CA LEU A 724 -28.20 25.38 -27.20
C LEU A 724 -29.20 26.54 -27.24
N LEU A 725 -29.68 26.98 -26.09
CA LEU A 725 -30.68 28.02 -25.99
C LEU A 725 -30.15 29.37 -26.46
N LEU A 726 -28.88 29.70 -26.17
CA LEU A 726 -28.22 30.94 -26.61
C LEU A 726 -28.28 31.16 -28.14
N PRO A 727 -27.75 30.24 -28.99
CA PRO A 727 -27.84 30.39 -30.44
C PRO A 727 -29.29 30.24 -30.93
N PHE A 728 -30.11 29.39 -30.31
CA PHE A 728 -31.52 29.26 -30.65
C PHE A 728 -32.28 30.58 -30.47
N SER A 729 -32.12 31.28 -29.34
CA SER A 729 -32.77 32.57 -29.08
C SER A 729 -32.34 33.63 -30.09
N PHE A 730 -31.07 33.63 -30.50
CA PHE A 730 -30.57 34.51 -31.54
C PHE A 730 -31.20 34.18 -32.91
N PHE A 731 -31.23 32.91 -33.30
CA PHE A 731 -31.82 32.51 -34.59
C PHE A 731 -33.33 32.71 -34.62
N LEU A 732 -34.02 32.49 -33.50
CA LEU A 732 -35.45 32.71 -33.39
C LEU A 732 -35.80 34.20 -33.45
N GLU A 733 -34.98 35.08 -32.85
CA GLU A 733 -35.10 36.53 -33.04
C GLU A 733 -34.99 36.90 -34.53
N ARG A 734 -33.98 36.35 -35.22
CA ARG A 734 -33.78 36.58 -36.66
C ARG A 734 -34.93 36.08 -37.52
N LEU A 735 -35.54 34.95 -37.15
CA LEU A 735 -36.66 34.35 -37.87
C LEU A 735 -37.98 35.10 -37.67
N LEU A 736 -38.32 35.48 -36.42
CA LEU A 736 -39.60 36.10 -36.08
C LEU A 736 -39.61 37.62 -36.33
N PHE A 737 -38.61 38.33 -35.81
CA PHE A 737 -38.60 39.81 -35.79
C PHE A 737 -37.63 40.40 -36.80
N GLY A 738 -36.37 39.94 -36.80
CA GLY A 738 -35.30 40.43 -37.67
C GLY A 738 -35.00 41.93 -37.47
N PHE A 739 -34.78 42.36 -36.23
CA PHE A 739 -34.52 43.78 -35.95
C PHE A 739 -33.17 44.23 -36.54
N THR A 740 -33.16 45.44 -37.14
CA THR A 740 -31.96 46.04 -37.74
C THR A 740 -31.11 46.81 -36.72
N LYS A 741 -31.73 47.35 -35.66
CA LYS A 741 -31.00 48.01 -34.55
C LYS A 741 -30.47 46.96 -33.58
N ILE A 742 -29.15 46.93 -33.37
CA ILE A 742 -28.46 46.00 -32.47
C ILE A 742 -29.06 46.01 -31.05
N THR A 743 -29.44 47.18 -30.54
CA THR A 743 -30.05 47.30 -29.20
C THR A 743 -31.38 46.56 -29.09
N ARG A 744 -32.25 46.67 -30.11
CA ARG A 744 -33.51 45.93 -30.17
C ARG A 744 -33.30 44.44 -30.43
N GLN A 745 -32.30 44.11 -31.23
CA GLN A 745 -31.93 42.73 -31.54
C GLN A 745 -31.44 41.98 -30.30
N VAL A 746 -30.51 42.57 -29.55
CA VAL A 746 -30.00 42.02 -28.28
C VAL A 746 -31.12 41.94 -27.25
N GLY A 747 -31.95 42.97 -27.13
CA GLY A 747 -33.11 42.97 -26.23
C GLY A 747 -34.12 41.86 -26.55
N ALA A 748 -34.46 41.66 -27.83
CA ALA A 748 -35.38 40.61 -28.26
C ALA A 748 -34.79 39.20 -28.09
N THR A 749 -33.50 39.03 -28.38
CA THR A 749 -32.78 37.76 -28.13
C THR A 749 -32.80 37.40 -26.64
N ALA A 750 -32.53 38.38 -25.76
CA ALA A 750 -32.58 38.20 -24.31
C ALA A 750 -34.00 37.88 -23.83
N ALA A 751 -35.02 38.57 -24.34
CA ALA A 751 -36.41 38.29 -24.00
C ALA A 751 -36.84 36.87 -24.41
N ILE A 752 -36.45 36.42 -25.61
CA ILE A 752 -36.70 35.03 -26.07
C ILE A 752 -35.97 34.03 -25.18
N PHE A 753 -34.70 34.28 -24.85
CA PHE A 753 -33.91 33.43 -23.95
C PHE A 753 -34.59 33.25 -22.59
N VAL A 754 -35.02 34.36 -21.97
CA VAL A 754 -35.74 34.34 -20.69
C VAL A 754 -37.10 33.66 -20.81
N GLY A 755 -37.86 33.95 -21.86
CA GLY A 755 -39.18 33.34 -22.09
C GLY A 755 -39.12 31.83 -22.28
N VAL A 756 -38.19 31.35 -23.11
CA VAL A 756 -37.99 29.91 -23.32
C VAL A 756 -37.42 29.24 -22.08
N PHE A 757 -36.57 29.93 -21.30
CA PHE A 757 -36.13 29.45 -20.00
C PHE A 757 -37.31 29.18 -19.06
N PHE A 758 -38.26 30.13 -18.93
CA PHE A 758 -39.46 29.91 -18.12
C PHE A 758 -40.26 28.69 -18.59
N VAL A 759 -40.43 28.51 -19.90
CA VAL A 759 -41.12 27.33 -20.44
C VAL A 759 -40.37 26.03 -20.10
N LEU A 760 -39.05 25.99 -20.32
CA LEU A 760 -38.23 24.81 -20.02
C LEU A 760 -38.20 24.49 -18.52
N GLN A 761 -38.29 25.48 -17.66
CA GLN A 761 -38.36 25.28 -16.21
C GLN A 761 -39.58 24.44 -15.80
N PHE A 762 -40.73 24.63 -16.45
CA PHE A 762 -41.95 23.87 -16.14
C PHE A 762 -42.04 22.55 -16.91
N VAL A 763 -41.52 22.50 -18.14
CA VAL A 763 -41.67 21.32 -19.02
C VAL A 763 -40.58 20.28 -18.77
N HIS A 764 -39.35 20.69 -18.46
CA HIS A 764 -38.21 19.77 -18.41
C HIS A 764 -37.83 19.42 -16.95
N PRO A 765 -37.95 18.14 -16.52
CA PRO A 765 -37.74 17.72 -15.12
C PRO A 765 -36.36 18.10 -14.56
N ALA A 766 -35.34 18.15 -15.41
CA ALA A 766 -33.98 18.48 -14.99
C ALA A 766 -33.82 19.84 -14.29
N PHE A 767 -34.69 20.80 -14.59
CA PHE A 767 -34.67 22.11 -13.91
C PHE A 767 -35.16 22.02 -12.47
N SER A 768 -36.08 21.09 -12.16
CA SER A 768 -36.58 20.83 -10.81
C SER A 768 -35.63 19.95 -9.98
N LEU A 769 -34.83 19.11 -10.65
CA LEU A 769 -33.83 18.22 -10.04
C LEU A 769 -32.50 18.92 -9.75
N SER A 770 -32.17 19.98 -10.48
CA SER A 770 -30.97 20.77 -10.22
C SER A 770 -31.10 21.52 -8.89
N ARG A 771 -30.07 21.46 -8.03
CA ARG A 771 -30.06 22.18 -6.74
C ARG A 771 -30.11 23.71 -6.90
N SER A 772 -29.70 24.22 -8.06
CA SER A 772 -29.63 25.66 -8.31
C SER A 772 -29.71 25.99 -9.80
N PRO A 773 -30.85 25.72 -10.48
CA PRO A 773 -31.04 26.06 -11.90
C PRO A 773 -30.84 27.55 -12.16
N TYR A 774 -31.19 28.39 -11.18
CA TYR A 774 -30.99 29.84 -11.23
C TYR A 774 -29.52 30.26 -11.20
N VAL A 775 -28.65 29.54 -10.48
CA VAL A 775 -27.20 29.82 -10.48
C VAL A 775 -26.59 29.49 -11.83
N ILE A 776 -27.00 28.37 -12.44
CA ILE A 776 -26.59 28.01 -13.80
C ILE A 776 -27.07 29.08 -14.79
N PHE A 777 -28.34 29.47 -14.71
CA PHE A 777 -28.91 30.54 -15.52
C PHE A 777 -28.13 31.86 -15.36
N GLN A 778 -27.87 32.29 -14.13
CA GLN A 778 -27.08 33.48 -13.84
C GLN A 778 -25.67 33.39 -14.45
N GLY A 779 -25.02 32.23 -14.36
CA GLY A 779 -23.73 31.98 -15.01
C GLY A 779 -23.77 32.17 -16.53
N PHE A 780 -24.82 31.68 -17.20
CA PHE A 780 -25.02 31.89 -18.65
C PHE A 780 -25.32 33.34 -19.01
N VAL A 781 -26.05 34.07 -18.16
CA VAL A 781 -26.29 35.51 -18.34
C VAL A 781 -24.97 36.29 -18.21
N ILE A 782 -24.16 36.00 -17.19
CA ILE A 782 -22.84 36.61 -17.00
C ILE A 782 -21.93 36.30 -18.20
N LEU A 783 -21.92 35.05 -18.67
CA LEU A 783 -21.17 34.63 -19.85
C LEU A 783 -21.61 35.40 -21.11
N ALA A 784 -22.93 35.53 -21.33
CA ALA A 784 -23.48 36.26 -22.47
C ALA A 784 -23.11 37.75 -22.42
N MET A 785 -23.23 38.39 -21.26
CA MET A 785 -22.79 39.79 -21.06
C MET A 785 -21.28 39.92 -21.30
N GLY A 786 -20.49 39.00 -20.77
CA GLY A 786 -19.05 38.94 -20.97
C GLY A 786 -18.66 38.81 -22.45
N MET A 787 -19.38 37.99 -23.23
CA MET A 787 -19.18 37.87 -24.67
C MET A 787 -19.47 39.18 -25.42
N VAL A 788 -20.53 39.91 -25.05
CA VAL A 788 -20.84 41.22 -25.66
C VAL A 788 -19.75 42.24 -25.35
N VAL A 789 -19.29 42.31 -24.10
CA VAL A 789 -18.20 43.21 -23.69
C VAL A 789 -16.91 42.84 -24.42
N LEU A 790 -16.55 41.56 -24.47
CA LEU A 790 -15.38 41.07 -25.19
C LEU A 790 -15.47 41.41 -26.68
N ALA A 791 -16.63 41.22 -27.31
CA ALA A 791 -16.85 41.57 -28.71
C ALA A 791 -16.70 43.08 -28.96
N LEU A 792 -17.18 43.93 -28.05
CA LEU A 792 -16.98 45.39 -28.12
C LEU A 792 -15.50 45.76 -27.98
N VAL A 793 -14.78 45.15 -27.03
CA VAL A 793 -13.35 45.36 -26.81
C VAL A 793 -12.56 44.92 -28.04
N VAL A 794 -12.80 43.72 -28.57
CA VAL A 794 -12.15 43.20 -29.78
C VAL A 794 -12.51 44.06 -30.99
N SER A 795 -13.75 44.52 -31.13
CA SER A 795 -14.16 45.43 -32.20
C SER A 795 -13.41 46.75 -32.12
N LYS A 796 -13.29 47.34 -30.92
CA LYS A 796 -12.59 48.60 -30.69
C LYS A 796 -11.07 48.44 -30.87
N PHE A 797 -10.50 47.34 -30.38
CA PHE A 797 -9.11 46.97 -30.59
C PHE A 797 -8.80 46.77 -32.07
N ASN A 798 -9.66 46.05 -32.81
CA ASN A 798 -9.53 45.89 -34.26
C ASN A 798 -9.69 47.22 -35.01
N GLN A 799 -10.57 48.12 -34.55
CA GLN A 799 -10.66 49.48 -35.10
C GLN A 799 -9.37 50.27 -34.90
N GLU A 800 -8.78 50.22 -33.69
CA GLU A 800 -7.51 50.90 -33.40
C GLU A 800 -6.31 50.22 -34.08
N MET A 801 -6.30 48.89 -34.20
CA MET A 801 -5.31 48.15 -34.98
C MET A 801 -5.41 48.46 -36.47
N ARG A 802 -6.62 48.62 -37.01
CA ARG A 802 -6.81 49.09 -38.40
C ARG A 802 -6.33 50.53 -38.58
N LYS A 803 -6.54 51.41 -37.58
CA LYS A 803 -5.95 52.76 -37.60
C LYS A 803 -4.43 52.72 -37.56
N MET A 804 -3.82 51.88 -36.73
CA MET A 804 -2.35 51.71 -36.66
C MET A 804 -1.76 51.07 -37.92
N ARG A 805 -2.38 50.01 -38.47
CA ARG A 805 -1.94 49.37 -39.72
C ARG A 805 -2.04 50.32 -40.92
N ARG A 806 -3.02 51.24 -40.92
CA ARG A 806 -3.13 52.32 -41.92
C ARG A 806 -1.94 53.30 -41.88
N THR A 807 -1.19 53.36 -40.78
CA THR A 807 -0.03 54.25 -40.63
C THR A 807 1.30 53.59 -41.06
N GLY A 808 1.36 52.26 -41.18
CA GLY A 808 2.61 51.53 -41.47
C GLY A 808 2.65 50.68 -42.75
N SER A 809 1.51 50.28 -43.32
CA SER A 809 1.49 49.46 -44.54
C SER A 809 0.22 49.73 -45.36
N GLY A 810 0.38 50.38 -46.52
CA GLY A 810 -0.69 50.71 -47.46
C GLY A 810 -1.21 49.51 -48.26
N VAL A 811 -1.85 48.54 -47.60
CA VAL A 811 -2.54 47.42 -48.27
C VAL A 811 -3.96 47.29 -47.73
N TYR A 812 -4.94 47.42 -48.63
CA TYR A 812 -6.33 47.02 -48.39
C TYR A 812 -6.48 45.52 -48.73
N GLU A 813 -6.39 44.66 -47.72
CA GLU A 813 -7.03 43.35 -47.80
C GLU A 813 -8.34 43.41 -47.02
N ALA A 814 -9.46 43.38 -47.76
CA ALA A 814 -10.74 43.02 -47.20
C ALA A 814 -10.73 41.51 -46.93
N ASP A 815 -10.07 41.12 -45.84
CA ASP A 815 -10.12 39.74 -45.37
C ASP A 815 -11.51 39.54 -44.75
N VAL A 816 -12.44 39.07 -45.58
CA VAL A 816 -13.70 38.49 -45.11
C VAL A 816 -13.31 37.21 -44.42
N GLY A 817 -12.95 37.31 -43.13
CA GLY A 817 -12.63 36.16 -42.31
C GLY A 817 -13.74 35.11 -42.49
N ARG A 818 -13.37 33.84 -42.67
CA ARG A 818 -14.31 32.74 -42.96
C ARG A 818 -15.56 32.74 -42.04
N VAL A 819 -15.42 33.26 -40.83
CA VAL A 819 -16.50 33.47 -39.85
C VAL A 819 -17.53 34.51 -40.31
N SER A 820 -17.14 35.67 -40.85
CA SER A 820 -18.09 36.70 -41.29
C SER A 820 -18.87 36.28 -42.55
N ALA A 821 -18.22 35.57 -43.49
CA ALA A 821 -18.89 34.97 -44.65
C ALA A 821 -19.93 33.92 -44.22
N THR A 822 -19.59 33.07 -43.26
CA THR A 822 -20.49 32.05 -42.70
C THR A 822 -21.69 32.70 -42.01
N VAL A 823 -21.48 33.73 -41.20
CA VAL A 823 -22.56 34.49 -40.54
C VAL A 823 -23.47 35.19 -41.56
N ALA A 824 -22.91 35.75 -42.63
CA ALA A 824 -23.69 36.35 -43.70
C ALA A 824 -24.55 35.33 -44.45
N ALA A 825 -24.01 34.14 -44.77
CA ALA A 825 -24.75 33.04 -45.40
C ALA A 825 -25.90 32.53 -44.50
N ILE A 826 -25.67 32.40 -43.20
CA ILE A 826 -26.71 32.01 -42.23
C ILE A 826 -27.82 33.06 -42.17
N ASN A 827 -27.47 34.35 -42.07
CA ASN A 827 -28.47 35.43 -42.07
C ASN A 827 -29.27 35.47 -43.37
N LEU A 828 -28.63 35.22 -44.53
CA LEU A 828 -29.29 35.11 -45.82
C LEU A 828 -30.25 33.91 -45.88
N GLY A 829 -29.85 32.76 -45.33
CA GLY A 829 -30.68 31.57 -45.20
C GLY A 829 -31.92 31.79 -44.34
N ILE A 830 -31.77 32.42 -43.17
CA ILE A 830 -32.89 32.76 -42.28
C ILE A 830 -33.85 33.74 -42.95
N ASN A 831 -33.33 34.74 -43.66
CA ASN A 831 -34.16 35.67 -44.44
C ASN A 831 -34.97 34.98 -45.54
N ASN A 832 -34.41 33.94 -46.17
CA ASN A 832 -35.13 33.12 -47.16
C ASN A 832 -36.25 32.28 -46.52
N LEU A 833 -36.04 31.74 -45.32
CA LEU A 833 -37.07 31.01 -44.57
C LEU A 833 -38.26 31.93 -44.20
N ARG A 834 -37.98 33.18 -43.83
CA ARG A 834 -38.99 34.19 -43.49
C ARG A 834 -39.89 34.58 -44.67
N ARG A 835 -39.38 34.55 -45.91
CA ARG A 835 -40.16 34.85 -47.13
C ARG A 835 -41.23 33.80 -47.46
N ARG A 836 -41.16 32.59 -46.89
CA ARG A 836 -42.12 31.49 -47.13
C ARG A 836 -42.62 30.90 -45.81
N PRO A 837 -43.36 31.67 -44.99
CA PRO A 837 -43.68 31.32 -43.60
C PRO A 837 -44.48 30.02 -43.47
N LEU A 838 -45.39 29.76 -44.41
CA LEU A 838 -46.25 28.55 -44.39
C LEU A 838 -45.43 27.27 -44.64
N ARG A 839 -44.49 27.32 -45.58
CA ARG A 839 -43.59 26.18 -45.87
C ARG A 839 -42.59 25.96 -44.73
N ALA A 840 -42.00 27.03 -44.21
CA ALA A 840 -41.07 26.96 -43.08
C ALA A 840 -41.76 26.40 -41.82
N GLY A 841 -42.97 26.86 -41.52
CA GLY A 841 -43.77 26.39 -40.39
C GLY A 841 -44.16 24.91 -40.50
N LEU A 842 -44.62 24.45 -41.66
CA LEU A 842 -44.92 23.04 -41.90
C LEU A 842 -43.67 22.15 -41.79
N THR A 843 -42.53 22.59 -42.35
CA THR A 843 -41.26 21.84 -42.28
C THR A 843 -40.76 21.74 -40.84
N ALA A 844 -40.79 22.84 -40.08
CA ALA A 844 -40.40 22.86 -38.67
C ALA A 844 -41.32 21.97 -37.83
N THR A 845 -42.64 22.05 -38.04
CA THR A 845 -43.62 21.21 -37.32
C THR A 845 -43.40 19.74 -37.63
N THR A 846 -43.13 19.40 -38.90
CA THR A 846 -42.82 18.03 -39.31
C THR A 846 -41.55 17.53 -38.64
N LEU A 847 -40.47 18.31 -38.66
CA LEU A 847 -39.23 17.97 -37.96
C LEU A 847 -39.41 17.82 -36.44
N ILE A 848 -40.20 18.69 -35.81
CA ILE A 848 -40.50 18.62 -34.37
C ILE A 848 -41.29 17.35 -34.06
N LEU A 849 -42.38 17.08 -34.78
CA LEU A 849 -43.19 15.89 -34.60
C LEU A 849 -42.38 14.62 -34.87
N LEU A 850 -41.56 14.61 -35.91
CA LEU A 850 -40.67 13.50 -36.23
C LEU A 850 -39.68 13.24 -35.10
N THR A 851 -38.97 14.29 -34.67
CA THR A 851 -37.97 14.20 -33.60
C THR A 851 -38.63 13.76 -32.29
N PHE A 852 -39.81 14.31 -31.97
CA PHE A 852 -40.60 13.91 -30.81
C PHE A 852 -41.03 12.45 -30.91
N THR A 853 -41.48 11.98 -32.07
CA THR A 853 -41.90 10.59 -32.29
C THR A 853 -40.71 9.65 -32.11
N VAL A 854 -39.57 9.94 -32.75
CA VAL A 854 -38.32 9.15 -32.61
C VAL A 854 -37.83 9.12 -31.16
N LEU A 855 -37.84 10.26 -30.46
CA LEU A 855 -37.43 10.33 -29.05
C LEU A 855 -38.41 9.60 -28.13
N SER A 856 -39.71 9.68 -28.39
CA SER A 856 -40.73 9.03 -27.56
C SER A 856 -40.72 7.50 -27.69
N PHE A 857 -40.29 6.96 -28.84
CA PHE A 857 -40.20 5.52 -29.07
C PHE A 857 -38.82 4.90 -28.73
N THR A 858 -37.79 5.69 -28.42
CA THR A 858 -36.47 5.17 -28.03
C THR A 858 -36.40 4.89 -26.53
N SER A 859 -36.67 3.64 -26.13
CA SER A 859 -36.48 3.18 -24.74
C SER A 859 -35.10 2.54 -24.56
N VAL A 860 -34.22 3.16 -23.78
CA VAL A 860 -32.90 2.63 -23.42
C VAL A 860 -33.04 1.81 -22.13
N ARG A 861 -33.11 0.48 -22.24
CA ARG A 861 -32.96 -0.43 -21.08
C ARG A 861 -31.49 -0.83 -20.93
N THR A 862 -30.94 -0.67 -19.73
CA THR A 862 -29.56 -1.05 -19.42
C THR A 862 -29.54 -2.31 -18.56
N PHE A 863 -29.00 -3.41 -19.08
CA PHE A 863 -28.85 -4.67 -18.35
C PHE A 863 -27.40 -4.90 -17.93
N ILE A 864 -27.18 -5.64 -16.84
CA ILE A 864 -25.84 -6.13 -16.48
C ILE A 864 -25.54 -7.32 -17.40
N LYS A 865 -24.70 -7.11 -18.41
CA LYS A 865 -24.13 -8.19 -19.21
C LYS A 865 -22.67 -8.38 -18.82
N PHE A 866 -22.32 -9.55 -18.32
CA PHE A 866 -20.94 -9.95 -18.12
C PHE A 866 -20.27 -10.10 -19.49
N TYR A 867 -19.07 -9.55 -19.65
CA TYR A 867 -18.26 -9.89 -20.81
C TYR A 867 -17.76 -11.33 -20.62
N LYS A 868 -18.36 -12.25 -21.37
CA LYS A 868 -18.01 -13.67 -21.38
C LYS A 868 -17.18 -13.95 -22.63
N LEU A 869 -15.90 -14.21 -22.45
CA LEU A 869 -15.02 -14.63 -23.54
C LEU A 869 -14.79 -16.13 -23.43
N SER A 870 -15.35 -16.91 -24.36
CA SER A 870 -15.06 -18.35 -24.43
C SER A 870 -13.61 -18.55 -24.84
N ARG A 871 -12.93 -19.50 -24.19
CA ARG A 871 -11.62 -19.97 -24.61
C ARG A 871 -11.71 -21.35 -25.25
N PRO A 872 -10.75 -21.72 -26.12
CA PRO A 872 -10.76 -23.01 -26.81
C PRO A 872 -10.18 -24.16 -25.97
N ASN A 873 -9.63 -23.90 -24.77
CA ASN A 873 -9.06 -24.94 -23.93
C ASN A 873 -10.13 -25.65 -23.08
N GLU A 874 -9.93 -26.96 -22.89
CA GLU A 874 -10.69 -27.76 -21.94
C GLU A 874 -10.29 -27.40 -20.51
N PRO A 875 -11.25 -27.32 -19.56
CA PRO A 875 -10.96 -26.99 -18.18
C PRO A 875 -10.33 -28.18 -17.44
N PRO A 876 -9.21 -27.99 -16.71
CA PRO A 876 -8.59 -29.06 -15.91
C PRO A 876 -9.41 -29.48 -14.69
N TYR A 877 -10.36 -28.65 -14.25
CA TYR A 877 -11.30 -28.93 -13.16
C TYR A 877 -12.58 -28.10 -13.33
N GLN A 878 -13.64 -28.49 -12.61
CA GLN A 878 -14.89 -27.74 -12.56
C GLN A 878 -14.81 -26.69 -11.43
N GLY A 879 -14.91 -25.42 -11.76
CA GLY A 879 -14.77 -24.33 -10.78
C GLY A 879 -14.26 -23.04 -11.40
N ALA A 880 -13.39 -22.33 -10.69
CA ALA A 880 -12.85 -21.04 -11.15
C ALA A 880 -11.42 -20.75 -10.69
N LEU A 881 -10.73 -19.89 -11.45
CA LEU A 881 -9.40 -19.36 -11.17
C LEU A 881 -9.45 -17.82 -11.17
N ILE A 882 -9.00 -17.20 -10.09
CA ILE A 882 -8.80 -15.76 -9.97
C ILE A 882 -7.31 -15.46 -10.14
N ARG A 883 -6.97 -14.56 -11.07
CA ARG A 883 -5.63 -13.99 -11.20
C ARG A 883 -5.65 -12.63 -11.88
N ASP A 884 -4.57 -11.88 -11.72
CA ASP A 884 -4.36 -10.68 -12.53
C ASP A 884 -4.10 -11.04 -14.00
N ARG A 885 -4.52 -10.17 -14.92
CA ARG A 885 -4.41 -10.40 -16.37
C ARG A 885 -2.96 -10.47 -16.85
N ASN A 886 -2.07 -9.72 -16.21
CA ASN A 886 -0.64 -9.61 -16.53
C ASN A 886 0.23 -10.31 -15.47
N TRP A 887 -0.34 -11.23 -14.70
CA TRP A 887 0.33 -11.93 -13.60
C TRP A 887 0.92 -11.03 -12.53
N ARG A 888 0.41 -9.80 -12.36
CA ARG A 888 0.75 -8.97 -11.20
C ARG A 888 0.28 -9.66 -9.90
N GLY A 889 1.04 -9.51 -8.83
CA GLY A 889 0.68 -10.02 -7.51
C GLY A 889 -0.64 -9.42 -7.03
N LEU A 890 -1.52 -10.28 -6.52
CA LEU A 890 -2.78 -9.91 -5.90
C LEU A 890 -2.53 -9.45 -4.45
N GLN A 891 -3.23 -8.41 -4.01
CA GLN A 891 -3.22 -8.02 -2.60
C GLN A 891 -3.96 -9.07 -1.75
N ASN A 892 -3.59 -9.21 -0.47
CA ASN A 892 -4.22 -10.19 0.44
C ASN A 892 -5.74 -9.98 0.61
N SER A 893 -6.23 -8.75 0.43
CA SER A 893 -7.66 -8.43 0.37
C SER A 893 -8.42 -9.30 -0.64
N VAL A 894 -7.80 -9.67 -1.77
CA VAL A 894 -8.42 -10.55 -2.76
C VAL A 894 -8.70 -11.93 -2.16
N LEU A 895 -7.73 -12.49 -1.41
CA LEU A 895 -7.91 -13.77 -0.74
C LEU A 895 -8.96 -13.69 0.36
N GLU A 896 -8.95 -12.64 1.18
CA GLU A 896 -9.94 -12.46 2.25
C GLU A 896 -11.37 -12.36 1.72
N TYR A 897 -11.60 -11.58 0.66
CA TYR A 897 -12.92 -11.45 0.04
C TYR A 897 -13.35 -12.73 -0.68
N THR A 898 -12.42 -13.47 -1.27
CA THR A 898 -12.69 -14.76 -1.91
C THR A 898 -13.08 -15.80 -0.87
N ARG A 899 -12.32 -15.92 0.22
CA ARG A 899 -12.65 -16.78 1.36
C ARG A 899 -14.02 -16.43 1.94
N SER A 900 -14.24 -15.15 2.23
CA SER A 900 -15.52 -14.66 2.74
C SER A 900 -16.72 -14.95 1.83
N ALA A 901 -16.51 -15.15 0.52
CA ALA A 901 -17.58 -15.43 -0.44
C ALA A 901 -17.82 -16.93 -0.69
N PHE A 902 -16.76 -17.74 -0.69
CA PHE A 902 -16.81 -19.12 -1.16
C PHE A 902 -16.45 -20.16 -0.09
N GLU A 903 -15.75 -19.78 0.97
CA GLU A 903 -15.35 -20.71 2.02
C GLU A 903 -16.61 -21.20 2.76
N GLY A 904 -16.80 -22.52 2.78
CA GLY A 904 -18.04 -23.15 3.25
C GLY A 904 -18.98 -23.60 2.13
N GLU A 905 -18.86 -23.06 0.92
CA GLU A 905 -19.59 -23.53 -0.29
C GLU A 905 -18.67 -24.25 -1.28
N ALA A 906 -17.38 -23.91 -1.29
CA ALA A 906 -16.34 -24.47 -2.14
C ALA A 906 -14.99 -24.50 -1.40
N VAL A 907 -14.04 -25.22 -1.98
CA VAL A 907 -12.64 -25.23 -1.53
C VAL A 907 -11.90 -24.09 -2.22
N VAL A 908 -11.17 -23.28 -1.44
CA VAL A 908 -10.39 -22.13 -1.91
C VAL A 908 -8.90 -22.38 -1.67
N SER A 909 -8.12 -22.52 -2.74
CA SER A 909 -6.68 -22.76 -2.71
C SER A 909 -5.90 -21.55 -3.26
N PRO A 910 -5.29 -20.71 -2.40
CA PRO A 910 -4.38 -19.66 -2.84
C PRO A 910 -3.02 -20.23 -3.27
N ARG A 911 -2.37 -19.55 -4.22
CA ARG A 911 -1.03 -19.90 -4.71
C ARG A 911 -0.12 -18.69 -4.66
N SER A 912 1.10 -18.89 -4.19
CA SER A 912 2.11 -17.84 -4.06
C SER A 912 3.34 -18.13 -4.91
N TRP A 913 4.01 -17.09 -5.41
CA TRP A 913 5.29 -17.24 -6.08
C TRP A 913 6.39 -16.46 -5.37
N TYR A 914 7.55 -17.10 -5.23
CA TYR A 914 8.81 -16.44 -4.94
C TYR A 914 9.64 -16.37 -6.21
N MET A 915 9.92 -15.16 -6.68
CA MET A 915 10.58 -14.87 -7.95
C MET A 915 11.72 -13.86 -7.77
N ALA A 916 12.37 -13.51 -8.88
CA ALA A 916 13.42 -12.50 -8.88
C ALA A 916 12.92 -11.17 -8.30
N LYS A 917 13.79 -10.46 -7.57
CA LYS A 917 13.42 -9.21 -6.87
C LYS A 917 13.09 -8.07 -7.82
N THR A 918 13.56 -8.12 -9.07
CA THR A 918 13.34 -7.12 -10.11
C THR A 918 12.94 -7.75 -11.44
N ILE A 919 12.07 -7.07 -12.18
CA ILE A 919 11.66 -7.47 -13.53
C ILE A 919 12.88 -7.41 -14.46
N GLY A 920 13.11 -8.45 -15.26
CA GLY A 920 14.27 -8.59 -16.14
C GLY A 920 15.42 -9.45 -15.57
N ASP A 921 15.39 -9.77 -14.27
CA ASP A 921 16.38 -10.66 -13.64
C ASP A 921 15.86 -12.10 -13.50
N LYS A 922 16.77 -13.07 -13.37
CA LYS A 922 16.46 -14.45 -12.96
C LYS A 922 16.75 -14.61 -11.46
N LEU A 923 15.92 -15.38 -10.76
CA LEU A 923 16.22 -15.80 -9.40
C LEU A 923 17.22 -16.96 -9.44
N PHE A 924 18.18 -16.96 -8.52
CA PHE A 924 19.01 -18.12 -8.20
C PHE A 924 18.87 -18.45 -6.71
N LEU A 925 17.96 -19.35 -6.36
CA LEU A 925 17.83 -19.86 -5.00
C LEU A 925 18.71 -21.10 -4.84
N ASP A 926 19.89 -20.94 -4.26
CA ASP A 926 20.79 -22.05 -4.01
C ASP A 926 20.29 -22.96 -2.89
N PHE A 927 20.50 -24.26 -3.07
CA PHE A 927 20.29 -25.25 -2.03
C PHE A 927 21.37 -26.32 -2.06
N TYR A 928 21.65 -26.89 -0.90
CA TYR A 928 22.67 -27.89 -0.66
C TYR A 928 22.09 -29.13 0.00
N VAL A 929 22.59 -30.32 -0.34
CA VAL A 929 22.16 -31.59 0.24
C VAL A 929 23.29 -32.16 1.10
N PRO A 930 23.19 -32.10 2.45
CA PRO A 930 24.25 -32.56 3.34
C PRO A 930 24.67 -34.01 3.14
N SER A 931 23.71 -34.91 2.86
CA SER A 931 23.98 -36.34 2.72
C SER A 931 24.80 -36.70 1.46
N THR A 932 24.67 -35.92 0.38
CA THR A 932 25.37 -36.19 -0.88
C THR A 932 26.55 -35.24 -1.13
N GLY A 933 26.63 -34.15 -0.37
CA GLY A 933 27.63 -33.10 -0.57
C GLY A 933 27.41 -32.26 -1.84
N LYS A 934 26.28 -32.42 -2.54
CA LYS A 934 25.98 -31.73 -3.79
C LYS A 934 25.11 -30.48 -3.56
N SER A 935 25.25 -29.51 -4.46
CA SER A 935 24.46 -28.28 -4.49
C SER A 935 23.81 -28.06 -5.86
N SER A 936 22.68 -27.38 -5.88
CA SER A 936 22.03 -26.90 -7.10
C SER A 936 21.26 -25.60 -6.78
N PHE A 937 20.50 -25.08 -7.73
CA PHE A 937 19.68 -23.89 -7.55
C PHE A 937 18.31 -24.01 -8.22
N ALA A 938 17.35 -23.24 -7.73
CA ALA A 938 16.03 -23.07 -8.33
C ALA A 938 15.86 -21.66 -8.91
N ASN A 939 15.09 -21.54 -9.98
CA ASN A 939 14.76 -20.26 -10.62
C ASN A 939 13.43 -19.67 -10.15
N GLY A 940 12.70 -20.39 -9.30
CA GLY A 940 11.44 -19.95 -8.73
C GLY A 940 10.99 -20.91 -7.63
N VAL A 941 10.11 -20.42 -6.75
CA VAL A 941 9.37 -21.27 -5.81
C VAL A 941 7.88 -21.03 -6.01
N VAL A 942 7.10 -22.11 -6.02
CA VAL A 942 5.64 -22.04 -5.98
C VAL A 942 5.16 -22.53 -4.63
N GLY A 943 4.31 -21.73 -4.01
CA GLY A 943 3.63 -22.03 -2.76
C GLY A 943 2.25 -22.61 -3.02
N PHE A 944 1.98 -23.80 -2.53
CA PHE A 944 0.68 -24.47 -2.61
C PHE A 944 0.10 -24.75 -1.22
N THR A 945 -1.22 -24.81 -1.13
CA THR A 945 -1.92 -25.30 0.06
C THR A 945 -2.17 -26.82 -0.03
N PRO A 946 -2.44 -27.51 1.09
CA PRO A 946 -2.91 -28.89 1.07
C PRO A 946 -4.16 -29.10 0.19
N GLN A 947 -5.08 -28.14 0.24
CA GLN A 947 -6.37 -28.13 -0.45
C GLN A 947 -6.25 -28.09 -1.99
N GLU A 948 -5.07 -27.75 -2.52
CA GLU A 948 -4.81 -27.73 -3.96
C GLU A 948 -5.13 -29.07 -4.64
N THR A 949 -4.84 -30.18 -3.95
CA THR A 949 -5.05 -31.55 -4.44
C THR A 949 -6.53 -31.86 -4.71
N GLU A 950 -7.43 -31.27 -3.92
CA GLU A 950 -8.87 -31.46 -4.08
C GLU A 950 -9.41 -30.82 -5.35
N ILE A 951 -8.70 -29.81 -5.87
CA ILE A 951 -9.09 -29.01 -7.04
C ILE A 951 -8.38 -29.51 -8.30
N THR A 952 -7.04 -29.52 -8.30
CA THR A 952 -6.24 -29.78 -9.51
C THR A 952 -5.71 -31.20 -9.62
N GLY A 953 -5.72 -31.98 -8.53
CA GLY A 953 -5.16 -33.34 -8.52
C GLY A 953 -3.66 -33.41 -8.80
N LEU A 954 -2.91 -32.33 -8.53
CA LEU A 954 -1.46 -32.24 -8.79
C LEU A 954 -0.63 -33.28 -8.03
N ASP A 955 -1.14 -33.82 -6.93
CA ASP A 955 -0.53 -34.92 -6.17
C ASP A 955 -0.41 -36.20 -6.99
N SER A 956 -1.28 -36.43 -7.99
CA SER A 956 -1.18 -37.57 -8.92
C SER A 956 0.11 -37.55 -9.77
N LEU A 957 0.78 -36.40 -9.84
CA LEU A 957 2.05 -36.23 -10.56
C LEU A 957 3.27 -36.60 -9.69
N LEU A 958 3.06 -36.89 -8.39
CA LEU A 958 4.11 -37.35 -7.52
C LEU A 958 4.59 -38.74 -7.94
N VAL A 959 5.91 -38.87 -8.08
CA VAL A 959 6.59 -40.13 -8.38
C VAL A 959 6.98 -40.86 -7.11
N ALA A 960 7.16 -40.12 -6.01
CA ALA A 960 7.44 -40.64 -4.67
C ALA A 960 7.02 -39.63 -3.59
N GLY A 961 6.68 -40.13 -2.40
CA GLY A 961 6.34 -39.30 -1.24
C GLY A 961 4.87 -38.88 -1.17
N ARG A 962 4.62 -37.67 -0.65
CA ARG A 962 3.27 -37.15 -0.40
C ARG A 962 3.17 -35.63 -0.65
N TRP A 963 1.94 -35.14 -0.68
CA TRP A 963 1.65 -33.70 -0.68
C TRP A 963 1.77 -33.05 0.72
N PHE A 964 1.67 -31.72 0.76
CA PHE A 964 1.70 -30.91 1.98
C PHE A 964 0.51 -31.16 2.90
N ARG A 965 0.72 -31.03 4.21
CA ARG A 965 -0.35 -31.05 5.24
C ARG A 965 -0.53 -29.67 5.87
N GLU A 966 -1.67 -29.49 6.54
CA GLU A 966 -1.98 -28.23 7.22
C GLU A 966 -0.97 -27.94 8.34
N GLY A 967 -0.51 -26.68 8.41
CA GLY A 967 0.48 -26.23 9.38
C GLY A 967 1.94 -26.60 9.05
N GLU A 968 2.22 -27.43 8.03
CA GLU A 968 3.59 -27.75 7.64
C GLU A 968 4.31 -26.52 7.04
N ARG A 969 5.59 -26.35 7.39
CA ARG A 969 6.42 -25.22 6.91
C ARG A 969 7.72 -25.71 6.27
N LYS A 970 8.69 -26.17 7.08
CA LYS A 970 10.06 -26.55 6.66
C LYS A 970 10.12 -27.88 5.90
N VAL A 971 9.32 -27.98 4.85
CA VAL A 971 9.22 -29.12 3.94
C VAL A 971 9.19 -28.62 2.50
N CYS A 972 9.65 -29.43 1.55
CA CYS A 972 9.57 -29.11 0.13
C CYS A 972 9.31 -30.35 -0.73
N ILE A 973 8.83 -30.10 -1.95
CA ILE A 973 8.71 -31.10 -3.01
C ILE A 973 9.63 -30.66 -4.15
N LEU A 974 10.47 -31.58 -4.62
CA LEU A 974 11.44 -31.31 -5.68
C LEU A 974 11.00 -31.92 -7.01
N PRO A 975 11.18 -31.22 -8.14
CA PRO A 975 11.07 -31.84 -9.46
C PRO A 975 12.10 -32.95 -9.63
N THR A 976 11.75 -34.02 -10.36
CA THR A 976 12.64 -35.16 -10.62
C THR A 976 13.99 -34.75 -11.24
N GLU A 977 13.98 -33.87 -12.24
CA GLU A 977 15.22 -33.35 -12.86
C GLU A 977 16.15 -32.67 -11.84
N MET A 978 15.58 -31.91 -10.90
CA MET A 978 16.35 -31.22 -9.87
C MET A 978 16.90 -32.19 -8.83
N ALA A 979 16.10 -33.18 -8.42
CA ALA A 979 16.51 -34.22 -7.48
C ALA A 979 17.65 -35.08 -8.03
N GLU A 980 17.61 -35.43 -9.32
CA GLU A 980 18.66 -36.18 -10.01
C GLU A 980 20.01 -35.45 -9.98
N LEU A 981 20.02 -34.13 -10.21
CA LEU A 981 21.26 -33.32 -10.18
C LEU A 981 21.98 -33.39 -8.83
N VAL A 982 21.23 -33.45 -7.73
CA VAL A 982 21.79 -33.50 -6.36
C VAL A 982 21.84 -34.92 -5.78
N GLY A 983 21.44 -35.93 -6.56
CA GLY A 983 21.52 -37.34 -6.20
C GLY A 983 20.48 -37.82 -5.18
N ILE A 984 19.30 -37.18 -5.12
CA ILE A 984 18.18 -37.62 -4.28
C ILE A 984 17.34 -38.65 -5.07
N ARG A 985 17.19 -39.85 -4.50
CA ARG A 985 16.40 -40.95 -5.08
C ARG A 985 15.03 -41.06 -4.41
N LYS A 986 14.19 -41.95 -4.93
CA LYS A 986 12.83 -42.16 -4.40
C LYS A 986 12.86 -42.70 -2.97
N GLU A 987 13.84 -43.55 -2.66
CA GLU A 987 14.02 -44.15 -1.33
C GLU A 987 14.40 -43.15 -0.24
N ASP A 988 14.97 -42.00 -0.63
CA ASP A 988 15.46 -40.96 0.28
C ASP A 988 14.33 -40.03 0.77
N VAL A 989 13.19 -40.02 0.07
CA VAL A 989 12.06 -39.13 0.31
C VAL A 989 11.49 -39.33 1.71
N GLY A 990 11.25 -38.23 2.43
CA GLY A 990 10.81 -38.21 3.82
C GLY A 990 11.94 -38.30 4.85
N LYS A 991 13.18 -38.58 4.44
CA LYS A 991 14.36 -38.64 5.32
C LYS A 991 15.41 -37.59 4.95
N VAL A 992 15.62 -37.37 3.66
CA VAL A 992 16.62 -36.42 3.17
C VAL A 992 16.19 -34.97 3.44
N LYS A 993 17.17 -34.16 3.81
CA LYS A 993 17.01 -32.73 4.01
C LYS A 993 17.87 -31.95 3.02
N ILE A 994 17.37 -30.79 2.62
CA ILE A 994 18.14 -29.78 1.89
C ILE A 994 18.33 -28.54 2.77
N ARG A 995 19.45 -27.84 2.60
CA ARG A 995 19.72 -26.54 3.21
C ARG A 995 19.54 -25.45 2.19
N ALA A 996 18.67 -24.48 2.48
CA ALA A 996 18.43 -23.30 1.66
C ALA A 996 17.94 -22.18 2.57
N LEU A 997 18.13 -20.91 2.20
CA LEU A 997 17.57 -19.77 2.95
C LEU A 997 17.92 -19.79 4.46
N GLY A 998 19.13 -20.24 4.83
CA GLY A 998 19.56 -20.37 6.24
C GLY A 998 18.79 -21.44 7.04
N SER A 999 18.05 -22.34 6.40
CA SER A 999 17.18 -23.34 7.05
C SER A 999 17.31 -24.73 6.43
N GLU A 1000 16.97 -25.76 7.22
CA GLU A 1000 16.81 -27.13 6.71
C GLU A 1000 15.36 -27.41 6.30
N PHE A 1001 15.16 -28.02 5.14
CA PHE A 1001 13.86 -28.46 4.63
C PHE A 1001 13.87 -29.96 4.39
N THR A 1002 12.84 -30.66 4.87
CA THR A 1002 12.67 -32.08 4.56
C THR A 1002 12.04 -32.24 3.18
N VAL A 1003 12.65 -33.06 2.32
CA VAL A 1003 12.07 -33.37 1.01
C VAL A 1003 10.98 -34.43 1.21
N ILE A 1004 9.72 -34.02 1.10
CA ILE A 1004 8.56 -34.90 1.38
C ILE A 1004 7.96 -35.54 0.12
N GLY A 1005 8.38 -35.11 -1.06
CA GLY A 1005 7.91 -35.64 -2.33
C GLY A 1005 8.83 -35.31 -3.50
N LEU A 1006 8.76 -36.16 -4.54
CA LEU A 1006 9.34 -35.93 -5.86
C LEU A 1006 8.23 -35.85 -6.88
N ILE A 1007 8.18 -34.78 -7.66
CA ILE A 1007 7.16 -34.56 -8.69
C ILE A 1007 7.74 -34.70 -10.09
N ASP A 1008 7.02 -35.37 -11.00
CA ASP A 1008 7.44 -35.54 -12.40
C ASP A 1008 7.52 -34.17 -13.10
N SER A 1009 8.74 -33.72 -13.39
CA SER A 1009 9.00 -32.42 -14.00
C SER A 1009 8.32 -32.26 -15.36
N LYS A 1010 8.28 -33.31 -16.18
CA LYS A 1010 7.73 -33.26 -17.54
C LYS A 1010 6.22 -33.20 -17.51
N LYS A 1011 5.56 -34.01 -16.68
CA LYS A 1011 4.10 -33.98 -16.53
C LYS A 1011 3.63 -32.66 -15.91
N LEU A 1012 4.32 -32.16 -14.88
CA LEU A 1012 3.99 -30.87 -14.28
C LEU A 1012 4.15 -29.72 -15.28
N ASN A 1013 5.14 -29.79 -16.17
CA ASN A 1013 5.36 -28.78 -17.19
C ASN A 1013 4.29 -28.77 -18.30
N LEU A 1014 3.65 -29.92 -18.54
CA LEU A 1014 2.54 -30.08 -19.48
C LEU A 1014 1.19 -29.67 -18.88
N PHE A 1015 1.05 -29.70 -17.55
CA PHE A 1015 -0.16 -29.27 -16.87
C PHE A 1015 -0.41 -27.77 -17.11
N LYS A 1016 -1.61 -27.46 -17.60
CA LYS A 1016 -2.08 -26.09 -17.83
C LYS A 1016 -3.34 -25.86 -17.01
N ASP A 1017 -3.42 -24.71 -16.35
CA ASP A 1017 -4.59 -24.35 -15.55
C ASP A 1017 -5.75 -23.83 -16.45
N MET A 1018 -6.84 -23.36 -15.84
CA MET A 1018 -8.02 -22.81 -16.52
C MET A 1018 -7.67 -21.71 -17.52
N ASP A 1019 -6.65 -20.91 -17.26
CA ASP A 1019 -6.20 -19.87 -18.18
C ASP A 1019 -5.39 -20.40 -19.37
N GLY A 1020 -5.06 -21.69 -19.40
CA GLY A 1020 -4.26 -22.32 -20.45
C GLY A 1020 -2.74 -22.10 -20.27
N GLU A 1021 -2.31 -21.60 -19.11
CA GLU A 1021 -0.92 -21.30 -18.79
C GLU A 1021 -0.37 -22.26 -17.72
N LYS A 1022 0.96 -22.30 -17.53
CA LYS A 1022 1.61 -23.17 -16.54
C LYS A 1022 1.38 -22.63 -15.13
N VAL A 1023 1.37 -23.50 -14.12
CA VAL A 1023 1.26 -23.10 -12.70
C VAL A 1023 2.57 -22.53 -12.12
N THR A 1024 3.68 -22.69 -12.84
CA THR A 1024 5.02 -22.19 -12.47
C THR A 1024 5.11 -20.67 -12.61
N PRO A 1025 6.11 -19.98 -12.03
CA PRO A 1025 6.22 -18.53 -12.16
C PRO A 1025 6.49 -18.07 -13.59
N VAL A 1026 6.01 -16.87 -13.95
CA VAL A 1026 6.34 -16.21 -15.22
C VAL A 1026 7.84 -15.94 -15.32
N ASN A 1027 8.40 -16.13 -16.51
CA ASN A 1027 9.79 -15.78 -16.80
C ASN A 1027 9.92 -14.27 -17.03
N THR A 1028 10.35 -13.58 -15.98
CA THR A 1028 10.53 -12.12 -15.91
C THR A 1028 11.53 -11.57 -16.90
N VAL A 1029 12.46 -12.38 -17.40
CA VAL A 1029 13.48 -11.96 -18.39
C VAL A 1029 12.87 -11.91 -19.79
N THR A 1030 12.17 -12.98 -20.19
CA THR A 1030 11.59 -13.07 -21.54
C THR A 1030 10.39 -12.14 -21.69
N GLU A 1031 9.64 -11.90 -20.62
CA GLU A 1031 8.40 -11.11 -20.63
C GLU A 1031 8.59 -9.65 -20.15
N GLN A 1032 9.83 -9.20 -19.99
CA GLN A 1032 10.16 -7.88 -19.42
C GLN A 1032 9.38 -6.74 -20.09
N SER A 1033 9.39 -6.66 -21.42
CA SER A 1033 8.72 -5.60 -22.17
C SER A 1033 7.21 -5.58 -21.94
N ARG A 1034 6.57 -6.75 -21.82
CA ARG A 1034 5.14 -6.86 -21.55
C ARG A 1034 4.81 -6.46 -20.11
N LEU A 1035 5.57 -6.96 -19.14
CA LEU A 1035 5.40 -6.64 -17.72
C LEU A 1035 5.60 -5.14 -17.46
N GLN A 1036 6.59 -4.50 -18.08
CA GLN A 1036 6.81 -3.06 -17.93
C GLN A 1036 5.72 -2.22 -18.60
N LYS A 1037 5.17 -2.66 -19.74
CA LYS A 1037 4.05 -1.99 -20.39
C LYS A 1037 2.78 -2.07 -19.54
N ALA A 1038 2.53 -3.25 -18.96
CA ALA A 1038 1.38 -3.49 -18.09
C ALA A 1038 1.34 -2.58 -16.85
N LEU A 1039 2.50 -2.22 -16.29
CA LEU A 1039 2.60 -1.29 -15.15
C LEU A 1039 2.22 0.15 -15.48
N LYS A 1040 2.22 0.54 -16.77
CA LYS A 1040 1.95 1.92 -17.22
C LYS A 1040 0.55 2.13 -17.77
N GLU A 1041 -0.19 1.05 -18.05
CA GLU A 1041 -1.50 1.10 -18.66
C GLU A 1041 -2.62 1.21 -17.61
N ASN A 1042 -3.67 1.97 -17.92
CA ASN A 1042 -4.81 2.15 -17.03
C ASN A 1042 -5.61 0.82 -16.90
N PRO A 1043 -5.88 0.33 -15.67
CA PRO A 1043 -6.64 -0.91 -15.44
C PRO A 1043 -7.99 -0.98 -16.18
N ALA A 1044 -8.67 0.15 -16.35
CA ALA A 1044 -9.96 0.23 -17.05
C ALA A 1044 -9.84 0.01 -18.56
N LEU A 1045 -8.72 0.42 -19.17
CA LEU A 1045 -8.42 0.20 -20.60
C LEU A 1045 -7.96 -1.24 -20.84
N GLN A 1046 -7.19 -1.81 -19.91
CA GLN A 1046 -6.69 -3.19 -19.98
C GLN A 1046 -7.80 -4.24 -20.00
N ALA A 1047 -8.89 -4.00 -19.27
CA ALA A 1047 -9.98 -4.96 -19.14
C ALA A 1047 -10.75 -5.19 -20.47
N ARG A 1048 -10.56 -4.36 -21.50
CA ARG A 1048 -11.14 -4.51 -22.86
C ARG A 1048 -10.23 -5.21 -23.87
N ALA A 1049 -8.95 -5.40 -23.58
CA ALA A 1049 -8.01 -6.07 -24.49
C ALA A 1049 -8.18 -7.61 -24.47
N PRO A 1050 -7.71 -8.37 -25.49
CA PRO A 1050 -7.59 -9.82 -25.38
C PRO A 1050 -6.47 -10.20 -24.39
N ILE A 1051 -6.70 -11.24 -23.57
CA ILE A 1051 -5.69 -11.78 -22.64
C ILE A 1051 -4.69 -12.63 -23.43
N GLN A 1052 -3.42 -12.24 -23.41
CA GLN A 1052 -2.31 -12.98 -24.03
C GLN A 1052 -1.65 -13.90 -23.00
N ALA A 1053 -1.14 -15.06 -23.44
CA ALA A 1053 -0.41 -16.00 -22.60
C ALA A 1053 1.03 -15.53 -22.37
N PHE A 1054 1.54 -15.72 -21.16
CA PHE A 1054 2.92 -15.42 -20.80
C PHE A 1054 3.80 -16.67 -20.95
N LEU A 1055 5.12 -16.46 -21.10
CA LEU A 1055 6.11 -17.53 -20.95
C LEU A 1055 6.44 -17.75 -19.48
N HIS A 1056 6.40 -19.01 -19.05
CA HIS A 1056 6.67 -19.43 -17.68
C HIS A 1056 8.01 -20.17 -17.56
N LEU A 1057 8.53 -20.26 -16.34
CA LEU A 1057 9.68 -21.09 -16.03
C LEU A 1057 9.34 -22.58 -16.22
N GLU A 1058 10.31 -23.34 -16.71
CA GLU A 1058 10.20 -24.80 -16.82
C GLU A 1058 10.09 -25.43 -15.43
N ALA A 1059 9.18 -26.39 -15.28
CA ALA A 1059 8.88 -27.01 -13.98
C ALA A 1059 10.10 -27.70 -13.34
N GLY A 1060 11.05 -28.19 -14.14
CA GLY A 1060 12.30 -28.78 -13.66
C GLY A 1060 13.19 -27.81 -12.86
N ASN A 1061 12.96 -26.50 -12.97
CA ASN A 1061 13.76 -25.46 -12.30
C ASN A 1061 13.02 -24.80 -11.12
N VAL A 1062 11.88 -25.34 -10.66
CA VAL A 1062 11.00 -24.69 -9.68
C VAL A 1062 10.77 -25.60 -8.48
N ILE A 1063 11.05 -25.11 -7.27
CA ILE A 1063 10.78 -25.86 -6.03
C ILE A 1063 9.33 -25.61 -5.58
N LEU A 1064 8.68 -26.62 -5.04
CA LEU A 1064 7.36 -26.50 -4.44
C LEU A 1064 7.50 -26.46 -2.91
N MET A 1065 6.86 -25.48 -2.27
CA MET A 1065 6.85 -25.30 -0.80
C MET A 1065 5.43 -25.00 -0.30
N PRO A 1066 5.17 -25.07 1.02
CA PRO A 1066 3.89 -24.64 1.58
C PRO A 1066 3.61 -23.15 1.30
N TYR A 1067 2.38 -22.84 0.88
CA TYR A 1067 1.92 -21.49 0.53
C TYR A 1067 2.31 -20.44 1.57
N GLN A 1068 2.03 -20.71 2.85
CA GLN A 1068 2.28 -19.76 3.93
C GLN A 1068 3.77 -19.48 4.11
N TYR A 1069 4.62 -20.50 4.02
CA TYR A 1069 6.06 -20.32 4.11
C TYR A 1069 6.60 -19.44 2.98
N VAL A 1070 6.10 -19.64 1.75
CA VAL A 1070 6.47 -18.81 0.58
C VAL A 1070 6.05 -17.35 0.77
N MET A 1071 4.88 -17.09 1.35
CA MET A 1071 4.47 -15.73 1.71
C MET A 1071 5.40 -15.13 2.78
N ASP A 1072 5.79 -15.94 3.78
CA ASP A 1072 6.60 -15.47 4.90
C ASP A 1072 8.06 -15.13 4.50
N ILE A 1073 8.61 -15.78 3.47
CA ILE A 1073 9.93 -15.42 2.91
C ILE A 1073 9.87 -14.28 1.89
N GLY A 1074 8.72 -13.65 1.70
CA GLY A 1074 8.53 -12.49 0.83
C GLY A 1074 8.02 -12.80 -0.58
N GLY A 1075 7.40 -13.96 -0.79
CA GLY A 1075 6.60 -14.26 -1.99
C GLY A 1075 5.31 -13.44 -2.03
N THR A 1076 4.61 -13.50 -3.17
CA THR A 1076 3.34 -12.78 -3.37
C THR A 1076 2.23 -13.73 -3.80
N LEU A 1077 0.99 -13.43 -3.40
CA LEU A 1077 -0.20 -14.13 -3.88
C LEU A 1077 -0.36 -13.88 -5.39
N ARG A 1078 -0.44 -14.93 -6.20
CA ARG A 1078 -0.46 -14.82 -7.67
C ARG A 1078 -1.78 -15.27 -8.27
N SER A 1079 -2.38 -16.29 -7.69
CA SER A 1079 -3.69 -16.78 -8.12
C SER A 1079 -4.41 -17.49 -6.98
N ILE A 1080 -5.72 -17.66 -7.16
CA ILE A 1080 -6.59 -18.40 -6.25
C ILE A 1080 -7.44 -19.35 -7.09
N ALA A 1081 -7.27 -20.66 -6.87
CA ALA A 1081 -8.11 -21.69 -7.46
C ALA A 1081 -9.30 -21.98 -6.53
N ILE A 1082 -10.47 -22.19 -7.12
CA ILE A 1082 -11.71 -22.47 -6.43
C ILE A 1082 -12.34 -23.68 -7.11
N GLY A 1083 -12.66 -24.71 -6.34
CA GLY A 1083 -13.23 -25.95 -6.86
C GLY A 1083 -14.03 -26.69 -5.80
N ARG A 1084 -14.51 -27.89 -6.14
CA ARG A 1084 -15.31 -28.74 -5.22
C ARG A 1084 -16.49 -27.99 -4.59
N PHE A 1085 -17.25 -27.29 -5.43
CA PHE A 1085 -18.49 -26.65 -5.00
C PHE A 1085 -19.47 -27.72 -4.46
N LYS A 1086 -20.15 -27.41 -3.35
CA LYS A 1086 -21.17 -28.29 -2.75
C LYS A 1086 -22.34 -28.57 -3.69
N ARG A 1087 -22.63 -27.66 -4.61
CA ARG A 1087 -23.68 -27.77 -5.63
C ARG A 1087 -23.06 -27.88 -7.01
N GLU A 1088 -23.59 -28.77 -7.85
CA GLU A 1088 -23.11 -28.94 -9.24
C GLU A 1088 -23.35 -27.69 -10.09
N ASP A 1089 -24.44 -26.96 -9.87
CA ASP A 1089 -24.68 -25.67 -10.53
C ASP A 1089 -24.12 -24.50 -9.73
N PHE A 1090 -22.80 -24.31 -9.83
CA PHE A 1090 -22.08 -23.26 -9.11
C PHE A 1090 -21.99 -21.92 -9.86
N ILE A 1091 -22.44 -21.85 -11.12
CA ILE A 1091 -22.39 -20.63 -11.93
C ILE A 1091 -23.12 -19.45 -11.28
N PRO A 1092 -24.34 -19.61 -10.70
CA PRO A 1092 -25.03 -18.51 -10.04
C PRO A 1092 -24.21 -17.86 -8.91
N TYR A 1093 -23.46 -18.66 -8.13
CA TYR A 1093 -22.60 -18.14 -7.06
C TYR A 1093 -21.43 -17.32 -7.60
N ILE A 1094 -20.82 -17.77 -8.70
CA ILE A 1094 -19.77 -17.02 -9.39
C ILE A 1094 -20.33 -15.72 -9.96
N GLU A 1095 -21.46 -15.78 -10.66
CA GLU A 1095 -22.09 -14.60 -11.23
C GLU A 1095 -22.49 -13.60 -10.15
N GLU A 1096 -23.02 -14.08 -9.01
CA GLU A 1096 -23.32 -13.26 -7.84
C GLU A 1096 -22.06 -12.55 -7.31
N PHE A 1097 -20.96 -13.28 -7.10
CA PHE A 1097 -19.69 -12.65 -6.70
C PHE A 1097 -19.22 -11.61 -7.73
N MET A 1098 -19.29 -11.93 -9.03
CA MET A 1098 -18.88 -11.05 -10.13
C MET A 1098 -19.82 -9.85 -10.33
N THR A 1099 -21.05 -9.85 -9.79
CA THR A 1099 -21.91 -8.64 -9.81
C THR A 1099 -21.34 -7.51 -8.97
N ARG A 1100 -20.58 -7.83 -7.92
CA ARG A 1100 -20.02 -6.84 -6.98
C ARG A 1100 -18.53 -6.53 -7.21
N VAL A 1101 -17.75 -7.48 -7.73
CA VAL A 1101 -16.31 -7.28 -7.98
C VAL A 1101 -15.95 -6.98 -9.44
N ALA A 1102 -14.80 -6.34 -9.64
CA ALA A 1102 -14.18 -6.02 -10.92
C ALA A 1102 -12.86 -6.78 -11.08
N LEU A 1103 -12.94 -8.11 -10.99
CA LEU A 1103 -11.82 -9.03 -11.20
C LEU A 1103 -11.90 -9.72 -12.57
N THR A 1104 -10.80 -10.35 -12.96
CA THR A 1104 -10.80 -11.34 -14.04
C THR A 1104 -10.87 -12.73 -13.41
N MET A 1105 -11.90 -13.49 -13.80
CA MET A 1105 -12.10 -14.85 -13.31
C MET A 1105 -12.25 -15.80 -14.50
N PHE A 1106 -11.48 -16.87 -14.51
CA PHE A 1106 -11.59 -17.96 -15.48
C PHE A 1106 -12.49 -19.02 -14.87
N VAL A 1107 -13.53 -19.45 -15.58
CA VAL A 1107 -14.54 -20.39 -15.06
C VAL A 1107 -14.63 -21.58 -15.99
N GLY A 1108 -14.35 -22.77 -15.47
CA GLY A 1108 -14.49 -24.02 -16.22
C GLY A 1108 -15.79 -24.72 -15.84
N LYS A 1109 -16.67 -24.95 -16.83
CA LYS A 1109 -17.89 -25.76 -16.66
C LYS A 1109 -18.10 -26.66 -17.89
N GLY A 1110 -18.30 -27.96 -17.65
CA GLY A 1110 -18.29 -28.97 -18.72
C GLY A 1110 -16.93 -28.94 -19.44
N ASP A 1111 -16.96 -28.87 -20.76
CA ASP A 1111 -15.75 -28.88 -21.61
C ASP A 1111 -15.28 -27.48 -22.04
N LYS A 1112 -15.78 -26.41 -21.37
CA LYS A 1112 -15.51 -25.03 -21.77
C LYS A 1112 -14.96 -24.20 -20.63
N VAL A 1113 -13.94 -23.41 -20.95
CA VAL A 1113 -13.50 -22.28 -20.12
C VAL A 1113 -14.11 -20.98 -20.63
N VAL A 1114 -14.69 -20.21 -19.73
CA VAL A 1114 -15.22 -18.87 -20.00
C VAL A 1114 -14.54 -17.88 -19.07
N VAL A 1115 -13.98 -16.80 -19.65
CA VAL A 1115 -13.47 -15.67 -18.88
C VAL A 1115 -14.64 -14.74 -18.56
N TYR A 1116 -14.87 -14.49 -17.28
CA TYR A 1116 -15.82 -13.52 -16.78
C TYR A 1116 -15.10 -12.20 -16.48
N SER A 1117 -15.60 -11.10 -17.06
CA SER A 1117 -15.20 -9.73 -16.75
C SER A 1117 -16.45 -8.87 -16.57
N SER A 1118 -16.54 -8.11 -15.48
CA SER A 1118 -17.74 -7.36 -15.08
C SER A 1118 -17.88 -5.96 -15.68
N LEU A 1119 -17.10 -5.63 -16.72
CA LEU A 1119 -17.21 -4.37 -17.46
C LEU A 1119 -18.59 -4.24 -18.13
N GLY A 1120 -19.37 -3.24 -17.71
CA GLY A 1120 -20.72 -3.00 -18.21
C GLY A 1120 -20.75 -2.69 -19.70
N ALA A 1121 -21.54 -3.46 -20.45
CA ALA A 1121 -21.93 -3.15 -21.82
C ALA A 1121 -23.34 -2.53 -21.83
N THR A 1122 -23.49 -1.36 -22.45
CA THR A 1122 -24.78 -0.73 -22.72
C THR A 1122 -25.33 -1.26 -24.05
N SER A 1123 -26.55 -1.80 -24.06
CA SER A 1123 -27.25 -2.18 -25.30
C SER A 1123 -28.45 -1.28 -25.54
N LEU A 1124 -28.57 -0.74 -26.75
CA LEU A 1124 -29.78 -0.05 -27.21
C LEU A 1124 -30.85 -1.08 -27.58
N SER A 1125 -32.03 -0.98 -26.99
CA SER A 1125 -33.23 -1.75 -27.38
C SER A 1125 -34.17 -0.83 -28.17
N GLY A 1126 -34.94 -1.37 -29.12
CA GLY A 1126 -35.93 -0.60 -29.88
C GLY A 1126 -35.44 0.02 -31.20
N VAL A 1127 -34.16 -0.12 -31.56
CA VAL A 1127 -33.65 0.31 -32.89
C VAL A 1127 -34.37 -0.41 -34.03
N ARG A 1128 -34.84 -1.64 -33.78
CA ARG A 1128 -35.65 -2.41 -34.75
C ARG A 1128 -37.04 -1.81 -35.00
N ASN A 1129 -37.56 -0.98 -34.10
CA ASN A 1129 -38.83 -0.25 -34.27
C ASN A 1129 -38.66 1.05 -35.07
N LEU A 1130 -37.42 1.47 -35.36
CA LEU A 1130 -37.11 2.59 -36.27
C LEU A 1130 -37.14 2.18 -37.76
N LEU A 1131 -37.42 0.91 -38.08
CA LEU A 1131 -37.65 0.40 -39.44
C LEU A 1131 -39.07 0.70 -39.95
N VAL A 1132 -39.58 1.90 -39.67
CA VAL A 1132 -40.72 2.49 -40.40
C VAL A 1132 -40.14 3.69 -41.13
N PRO A 1133 -40.30 3.80 -42.47
CA PRO A 1133 -39.70 4.89 -43.21
C PRO A 1133 -40.33 6.21 -42.76
N VAL A 1134 -39.49 7.03 -42.13
CA VAL A 1134 -39.69 8.45 -41.87
C VAL A 1134 -39.82 9.22 -43.18
#